data_AF-A0A2G5EB08-F1
#
_entry.id   AF-A0A2G5EB08-F1
#
_cell.length_a   1.000
_cell.length_b   1.000
_cell.length_c   1.000
_cell.angle_alpha   90.00
_cell.angle_beta   90.00
_cell.angle_gamma   90.00
#
_symmetry.space_group_name_H-M   'P 1'
#
loop_
_entity.id
_entity.type
_entity.pdbx_description
1 polymer ?
#
loop_
_entity_poly.entity_id
_entity_poly.type
_entity_poly.pdbx_seq_one_letter_code
_entity_poly.pdbx_strand_id
1 'polypeptide(L)'
;MFNQGEIIAQSYWDSVAEEINERLQECSQIALAELAAQLHIGSELISSVLETRLGTIVKGRLEGGQLYTPAYVARVNAMVRGATRAVTVPTNLSIVWNSLQQLLQDVDGANGIAVESTFFQSLFNGLVKEGEILGSVRAGIHWTPSIFAHAQRESVDSFFSQNSYISYQALQKLAIPQPKQYLQSRYPEGIPLDTVFVHSSMIEMLDSAAEDAIEQNSWIDSLSVLPAFFGTQDASKLLSLCPSIQKALKSSNALILGDSCVFSNAFVKDVFEHIDKEMAKTSGQGLNDNLHIVDEAKGRNDPDKFVESNEVGLETGGNKSALEKGSKKKRGKPTGNTKTGGAESGTGNNDQEPTKAKKTQRKSKDQLSDTKVGAKKDFDKAKVDNLNVYSEELIMEKILILVPDLEGLGGMDDAHSVVRLLATHLRPMLVTSLRERRKALLNENAERMRRLLDNLQKKVDEAFLNMQLNEKALDLFEDDPSASVILHKHLLRTAATPIVDMLLINLDIHNKLKNGIEVEESDSPESASLSSGDRLSLAKGLTGPLSVKAVAVVETLEGKRVENFMAALTSIAEESGLLIKKLDKKLERTLLHSYRKELTSQISSETDPVALLPKVVSLLYLQVHNKALQAPGRSISVAVSRLKGKMEDAAFKILIDYHTATVALLALLSNATDDEEDCTTDRIMSKREFLESLVPNLKGLVMGATQS
;
A
#
# COMPACT_ATOMS: atom_id res chain seq x y z
N MET A 1 28.20 -25.25 -101.57
CA MET A 1 28.51 -25.45 -100.14
C MET A 1 29.01 -26.87 -99.95
N PHE A 2 29.98 -27.11 -99.06
CA PHE A 2 30.55 -28.44 -98.87
C PHE A 2 29.93 -29.09 -97.63
N ASN A 3 29.29 -30.26 -97.77
CA ASN A 3 28.68 -31.00 -96.66
C ASN A 3 28.86 -32.51 -96.87
N GLN A 4 29.25 -33.24 -95.82
CA GLN A 4 29.47 -34.70 -95.81
C GLN A 4 30.38 -35.28 -96.93
N GLY A 5 31.10 -34.44 -97.68
CA GLY A 5 31.95 -34.83 -98.82
C GLY A 5 31.45 -34.33 -100.19
N GLU A 6 30.23 -33.80 -100.27
CA GLU A 6 29.59 -33.38 -101.52
C GLU A 6 29.59 -31.85 -101.72
N ILE A 7 29.63 -31.43 -102.99
CA ILE A 7 29.54 -30.02 -103.41
C ILE A 7 28.10 -29.71 -103.82
N ILE A 8 27.30 -29.21 -102.86
CA ILE A 8 25.91 -28.84 -103.11
C ILE A 8 25.85 -27.44 -103.76
N ALA A 9 25.19 -27.32 -104.90
CA ALA A 9 25.00 -26.05 -105.62
C ALA A 9 24.08 -25.08 -104.86
N GLN A 10 24.19 -23.77 -105.10
CA GLN A 10 23.26 -22.79 -104.51
C GLN A 10 21.84 -22.97 -105.04
N SER A 11 21.68 -23.22 -106.35
CA SER A 11 20.37 -23.44 -106.99
C SER A 11 19.59 -24.63 -106.42
N TYR A 12 20.27 -25.68 -105.95
CA TYR A 12 19.62 -26.78 -105.22
C TYR A 12 18.98 -26.28 -103.93
N TRP A 13 19.71 -25.48 -103.15
CA TRP A 13 19.19 -24.88 -101.91
C TRP A 13 18.13 -23.80 -102.17
N ASP A 14 18.12 -23.18 -103.34
CA ASP A 14 17.07 -22.25 -103.75
C ASP A 14 15.76 -23.03 -104.03
N SER A 15 15.80 -24.12 -104.80
CA SER A 15 14.62 -24.98 -105.03
C SER A 15 14.13 -25.70 -103.77
N VAL A 16 15.04 -26.16 -102.89
CA VAL A 16 14.66 -26.71 -101.58
C VAL A 16 14.02 -25.63 -100.70
N ALA A 17 14.43 -24.37 -100.80
CA ALA A 17 13.79 -23.26 -100.10
C ALA A 17 12.43 -22.88 -100.71
N GLU A 18 12.20 -23.08 -102.02
CA GLU A 18 10.89 -22.97 -102.66
C GLU A 18 9.93 -24.06 -102.13
N GLU A 19 10.36 -25.32 -102.09
CA GLU A 19 9.59 -26.45 -101.54
C GLU A 19 9.25 -26.24 -100.04
N ILE A 20 10.24 -25.87 -99.22
CA ILE A 20 10.04 -25.52 -97.80
C ILE A 20 9.07 -24.34 -97.67
N ASN A 21 9.13 -23.35 -98.57
CA ASN A 21 8.22 -22.22 -98.53
C ASN A 21 6.77 -22.60 -98.88
N GLU A 22 6.54 -23.41 -99.92
CA GLU A 22 5.20 -23.89 -100.27
C GLU A 22 4.61 -24.69 -99.11
N ARG A 23 5.37 -25.67 -98.59
CA ARG A 23 4.99 -26.49 -97.44
C ARG A 23 4.72 -25.65 -96.18
N LEU A 24 5.48 -24.56 -95.98
CA LEU A 24 5.27 -23.62 -94.87
C LEU A 24 3.96 -22.85 -95.01
N GLN A 25 3.59 -22.41 -96.22
CA GLN A 25 2.31 -21.72 -96.43
C GLN A 25 1.12 -22.68 -96.22
N GLU A 26 1.26 -23.97 -96.53
CA GLU A 26 0.24 -24.99 -96.22
C GLU A 26 0.09 -25.23 -94.70
N CYS A 27 1.20 -25.56 -94.02
CA CYS A 27 1.17 -25.99 -92.62
C CYS A 27 1.17 -24.84 -91.60
N SER A 28 1.33 -23.59 -92.04
CA SER A 28 1.52 -22.39 -91.21
C SER A 28 2.77 -22.35 -90.32
N GLN A 29 3.28 -23.51 -89.90
CA GLN A 29 4.48 -23.72 -89.09
C GLN A 29 5.17 -25.06 -89.44
N ILE A 30 6.51 -25.13 -89.34
CA ILE A 30 7.33 -26.36 -89.53
C ILE A 30 8.51 -26.35 -88.55
N ALA A 31 8.86 -27.50 -87.95
CA ALA A 31 10.05 -27.61 -87.10
C ALA A 31 11.34 -27.84 -87.91
N LEU A 32 12.45 -27.16 -87.58
CA LEU A 32 13.74 -27.42 -88.25
C LEU A 32 14.24 -28.86 -88.07
N ALA A 33 13.86 -29.52 -86.97
CA ALA A 33 14.17 -30.93 -86.73
C ALA A 33 13.44 -31.87 -87.72
N GLU A 34 12.26 -31.49 -88.18
CA GLU A 34 11.50 -32.23 -89.19
C GLU A 34 12.17 -32.10 -90.56
N LEU A 35 12.52 -30.86 -90.96
CA LEU A 35 13.27 -30.59 -92.19
C LEU A 35 14.65 -31.27 -92.18
N ALA A 36 15.33 -31.31 -91.03
CA ALA A 36 16.58 -32.04 -90.82
C ALA A 36 16.42 -33.55 -91.03
N ALA A 37 15.34 -34.13 -90.53
CA ALA A 37 15.03 -35.54 -90.73
C ALA A 37 14.69 -35.85 -92.20
N GLN A 38 13.87 -35.00 -92.85
CA GLN A 38 13.44 -35.15 -94.24
C GLN A 38 14.59 -34.99 -95.24
N LEU A 39 15.47 -34.01 -95.04
CA LEU A 39 16.63 -33.74 -95.91
C LEU A 39 17.89 -34.53 -95.51
N HIS A 40 17.83 -35.33 -94.44
CA HIS A 40 18.96 -36.11 -93.87
C HIS A 40 20.20 -35.26 -93.53
N ILE A 41 19.99 -34.00 -93.12
CA ILE A 41 21.03 -32.99 -92.91
C ILE A 41 20.89 -32.35 -91.52
N GLY A 42 22.01 -31.95 -90.91
CA GLY A 42 22.01 -31.31 -89.59
C GLY A 42 21.21 -30.00 -89.55
N SER A 43 20.44 -29.80 -88.48
CA SER A 43 19.56 -28.64 -88.28
C SER A 43 20.29 -27.30 -88.32
N GLU A 44 21.53 -27.23 -87.82
CA GLU A 44 22.38 -26.03 -87.90
C GLU A 44 22.66 -25.61 -89.36
N LEU A 45 22.92 -26.57 -90.25
CA LEU A 45 23.16 -26.29 -91.67
C LEU A 45 21.89 -25.76 -92.32
N ILE A 46 20.74 -26.38 -92.04
CA ILE A 46 19.43 -25.93 -92.55
C ILE A 46 19.09 -24.53 -92.01
N SER A 47 19.38 -24.23 -90.74
CA SER A 47 19.24 -22.88 -90.18
C SER A 47 20.03 -21.87 -91.00
N SER A 48 21.34 -22.10 -91.20
CA SER A 48 22.20 -21.18 -91.97
C SER A 48 21.79 -21.03 -93.44
N VAL A 49 21.26 -22.10 -94.07
CA VAL A 49 20.75 -22.07 -95.44
C VAL A 49 19.45 -21.26 -95.53
N LEU A 50 18.52 -21.45 -94.59
CA LEU A 50 17.24 -20.75 -94.55
C LEU A 50 17.40 -19.28 -94.15
N GLU A 51 18.26 -18.97 -93.18
CA GLU A 51 18.53 -17.59 -92.71
C GLU A 51 18.91 -16.65 -93.87
N THR A 52 19.70 -17.13 -94.83
CA THR A 52 20.07 -16.37 -96.05
C THR A 52 18.92 -16.18 -97.07
N ARG A 53 17.78 -16.85 -96.87
CA ARG A 53 16.61 -16.91 -97.76
C ARG A 53 15.29 -16.47 -97.12
N LEU A 54 15.29 -16.17 -95.81
CA LEU A 54 14.12 -15.62 -95.11
C LEU A 54 13.76 -14.24 -95.70
N GLY A 55 12.48 -14.02 -95.94
CA GLY A 55 11.95 -12.78 -96.51
C GLY A 55 12.15 -12.63 -98.03
N THR A 56 12.92 -13.49 -98.69
CA THR A 56 13.11 -13.49 -100.15
C THR A 56 12.40 -14.66 -100.80
N ILE A 57 12.96 -15.87 -100.71
CA ILE A 57 12.33 -17.12 -101.17
C ILE A 57 11.37 -17.63 -100.10
N VAL A 58 11.84 -17.71 -98.85
CA VAL A 58 11.07 -18.25 -97.73
C VAL A 58 10.31 -17.13 -97.03
N LYS A 59 8.99 -17.07 -97.24
CA LYS A 59 8.10 -16.09 -96.61
C LYS A 59 7.71 -16.55 -95.22
N GLY A 60 8.69 -16.58 -94.32
CA GLY A 60 8.58 -17.04 -92.94
C GLY A 60 9.52 -16.31 -91.97
N ARG A 61 9.36 -16.60 -90.67
CA ARG A 61 10.21 -16.18 -89.55
C ARG A 61 10.70 -17.42 -88.82
N LEU A 62 12.01 -17.52 -88.60
CA LEU A 62 12.64 -18.60 -87.84
C LEU A 62 12.84 -18.16 -86.38
N GLU A 63 12.34 -18.93 -85.41
CA GLU A 63 12.46 -18.66 -83.98
C GLU A 63 12.25 -19.96 -83.18
N GLY A 64 12.98 -20.18 -82.08
CA GLY A 64 12.82 -21.40 -81.25
C GLY A 64 13.06 -22.72 -82.01
N GLY A 65 13.87 -22.71 -83.08
CA GLY A 65 14.05 -23.87 -83.96
C GLY A 65 12.82 -24.23 -84.81
N GLN A 66 11.83 -23.35 -84.91
CA GLN A 66 10.61 -23.50 -85.70
C GLN A 66 10.47 -22.36 -86.72
N LEU A 67 9.98 -22.68 -87.90
CA LEU A 67 9.74 -21.75 -89.00
C LEU A 67 8.24 -21.47 -89.08
N TYR A 68 7.85 -20.19 -88.99
CA TYR A 68 6.45 -19.75 -88.93
C TYR A 68 6.10 -18.84 -90.12
N THR A 69 4.88 -18.95 -90.65
CA THR A 69 4.34 -17.93 -91.57
C THR A 69 4.08 -16.60 -90.83
N PRO A 70 4.20 -15.44 -91.49
CA PRO A 70 3.83 -14.14 -90.90
C PRO A 70 2.38 -14.09 -90.39
N ALA A 71 1.47 -14.82 -91.05
CA ALA A 71 0.08 -14.95 -90.62
C ALA A 71 -0.06 -15.74 -89.31
N TYR A 72 0.71 -16.83 -89.12
CA TYR A 72 0.75 -17.55 -87.84
C TYR A 72 1.32 -16.69 -86.71
N VAL A 73 2.43 -15.99 -86.95
CA VAL A 73 3.03 -15.08 -85.97
C VAL A 73 2.03 -13.97 -85.58
N ALA A 74 1.32 -13.39 -86.54
CA ALA A 74 0.29 -12.38 -86.27
C ALA A 74 -0.91 -12.95 -85.48
N ARG A 75 -1.34 -14.19 -85.78
CA ARG A 75 -2.39 -14.91 -85.04
C ARG A 75 -1.98 -15.14 -83.59
N VAL A 76 -0.80 -15.71 -83.34
CA VAL A 76 -0.32 -15.98 -81.98
C VAL A 76 -0.06 -14.67 -81.22
N ASN A 77 0.48 -13.63 -81.86
CA ASN A 77 0.65 -12.31 -81.22
C ASN A 77 -0.69 -11.71 -80.79
N ALA A 78 -1.74 -11.85 -81.62
CA ALA A 78 -3.09 -11.43 -81.24
C ALA A 78 -3.67 -12.26 -80.08
N MET A 79 -3.38 -13.56 -80.00
CA MET A 79 -3.78 -14.43 -78.88
C MET A 79 -3.05 -14.08 -77.58
N VAL A 80 -1.72 -13.87 -77.62
CA VAL A 80 -0.91 -13.41 -76.48
C VAL A 80 -1.42 -12.06 -75.97
N ARG A 81 -1.66 -11.10 -76.87
CA ARG A 81 -2.25 -9.79 -76.55
C ARG A 81 -3.66 -9.92 -75.95
N GLY A 82 -4.49 -10.80 -76.48
CA GLY A 82 -5.84 -11.05 -75.96
C GLY A 82 -5.82 -11.59 -74.53
N ALA A 83 -5.08 -12.69 -74.31
CA ALA A 83 -4.96 -13.32 -73.00
C ALA A 83 -4.34 -12.37 -71.95
N THR A 84 -3.26 -11.67 -72.30
CA THR A 84 -2.55 -10.78 -71.35
C THR A 84 -3.27 -9.46 -71.04
N ARG A 85 -4.20 -9.02 -71.91
CA ARG A 85 -5.18 -7.97 -71.62
C ARG A 85 -6.38 -8.48 -70.80
N ALA A 86 -6.75 -9.75 -70.93
CA ALA A 86 -7.86 -10.36 -70.17
C ALA A 86 -7.48 -10.69 -68.71
N VAL A 87 -6.18 -10.83 -68.41
CA VAL A 87 -5.67 -10.95 -67.04
C VAL A 87 -5.91 -9.64 -66.28
N THR A 88 -6.68 -9.70 -65.19
CA THR A 88 -7.03 -8.56 -64.32
C THR A 88 -6.36 -8.61 -62.94
N VAL A 89 -5.56 -9.63 -62.65
CA VAL A 89 -4.87 -9.87 -61.37
C VAL A 89 -3.41 -10.31 -61.58
N PRO A 90 -2.49 -10.15 -60.60
CA PRO A 90 -1.10 -10.57 -60.75
C PRO A 90 -0.99 -12.07 -61.04
N THR A 91 -0.40 -12.43 -62.18
CA THR A 91 -0.45 -13.80 -62.73
C THR A 91 0.95 -14.24 -63.18
N ASN A 92 1.29 -15.51 -62.97
CA ASN A 92 2.49 -16.11 -63.54
C ASN A 92 2.23 -16.42 -65.04
N LEU A 93 3.05 -15.83 -65.91
CA LEU A 93 2.95 -15.94 -67.36
C LEU A 93 3.00 -17.40 -67.86
N SER A 94 3.71 -18.30 -67.17
CA SER A 94 3.74 -19.72 -67.50
C SER A 94 2.34 -20.36 -67.51
N ILE A 95 1.42 -19.89 -66.67
CA ILE A 95 0.03 -20.37 -66.66
C ILE A 95 -0.68 -19.93 -67.94
N VAL A 96 -0.49 -18.67 -68.34
CA VAL A 96 -1.05 -18.11 -69.58
C VAL A 96 -0.48 -18.82 -70.81
N TRP A 97 0.82 -19.11 -70.82
CA TRP A 97 1.49 -19.81 -71.91
C TRP A 97 0.98 -21.25 -72.05
N ASN A 98 0.81 -21.98 -70.95
CA ASN A 98 0.23 -23.33 -70.97
C ASN A 98 -1.21 -23.32 -71.50
N SER A 99 -2.05 -22.36 -71.10
CA SER A 99 -3.42 -22.24 -71.61
C SER A 99 -3.47 -21.84 -73.10
N LEU A 100 -2.56 -20.99 -73.58
CA LEU A 100 -2.45 -20.67 -75.00
C LEU A 100 -1.93 -21.84 -75.84
N GLN A 101 -0.99 -22.63 -75.30
CA GLN A 101 -0.50 -23.84 -75.96
C GLN A 101 -1.60 -24.89 -76.11
N GLN A 102 -2.41 -25.12 -75.07
CA GLN A 102 -3.57 -26.01 -75.15
C GLN A 102 -4.58 -25.50 -76.20
N LEU A 103 -4.91 -24.21 -76.18
CA LEU A 103 -5.86 -23.62 -77.14
C LEU A 103 -5.37 -23.70 -78.60
N LEU A 104 -4.06 -23.66 -78.84
CA LEU A 104 -3.49 -23.91 -80.18
C LEU A 104 -3.58 -25.38 -80.58
N GLN A 105 -3.37 -26.32 -79.66
CA GLN A 105 -3.54 -27.75 -79.92
C GLN A 105 -5.01 -28.11 -80.22
N ASP A 106 -5.96 -27.49 -79.54
CA ASP A 106 -7.40 -27.66 -79.81
C ASP A 106 -7.83 -27.09 -81.18
N VAL A 107 -7.11 -26.08 -81.71
CA VAL A 107 -7.41 -25.40 -82.99
C VAL A 107 -6.69 -26.03 -84.18
N ASP A 108 -5.39 -26.33 -84.05
CA ASP A 108 -4.56 -26.92 -85.12
C ASP A 108 -4.67 -28.48 -85.14
N GLY A 109 -5.35 -29.07 -84.15
CA GLY A 109 -5.74 -30.48 -84.10
C GLY A 109 -4.59 -31.46 -83.85
N ALA A 110 -4.77 -32.72 -84.27
CA ALA A 110 -3.80 -33.80 -84.04
C ALA A 110 -2.42 -33.59 -84.70
N ASN A 111 -2.30 -32.57 -85.57
CA ASN A 111 -1.05 -32.17 -86.23
C ASN A 111 -0.44 -30.89 -85.62
N GLY A 112 -1.01 -30.36 -84.53
CA GLY A 112 -0.56 -29.12 -83.88
C GLY A 112 0.82 -29.26 -83.23
N ILE A 113 1.85 -28.73 -83.90
CA ILE A 113 3.22 -28.65 -83.35
C ILE A 113 3.19 -27.78 -82.08
N ALA A 114 3.85 -28.26 -81.02
CA ALA A 114 3.97 -27.53 -79.76
C ALA A 114 4.87 -26.30 -79.92
N VAL A 115 4.29 -25.11 -79.74
CA VAL A 115 5.00 -23.82 -79.70
C VAL A 115 5.78 -23.69 -78.39
N GLU A 116 7.05 -23.28 -78.45
CA GLU A 116 7.86 -23.07 -77.24
C GLU A 116 7.35 -21.88 -76.40
N SER A 117 7.46 -21.97 -75.07
CA SER A 117 7.14 -20.87 -74.16
C SER A 117 8.03 -19.63 -74.38
N THR A 118 9.21 -19.80 -74.98
CA THR A 118 10.13 -18.74 -75.41
C THR A 118 9.49 -17.81 -76.45
N PHE A 119 8.69 -18.36 -77.38
CA PHE A 119 8.01 -17.62 -78.44
C PHE A 119 6.84 -16.78 -77.91
N PHE A 120 6.00 -17.34 -77.02
CA PHE A 120 4.98 -16.54 -76.34
C PHE A 120 5.61 -15.39 -75.53
N GLN A 121 6.74 -15.66 -74.86
CA GLN A 121 7.47 -14.65 -74.10
C GLN A 121 8.10 -13.57 -74.99
N SER A 122 8.62 -13.91 -76.18
CA SER A 122 9.21 -12.92 -77.10
C SER A 122 8.16 -11.96 -77.66
N LEU A 123 7.00 -12.49 -78.07
CA LEU A 123 5.84 -11.71 -78.51
C LEU A 123 5.30 -10.82 -77.38
N PHE A 124 5.14 -11.37 -76.18
CA PHE A 124 4.73 -10.61 -74.99
C PHE A 124 5.70 -9.46 -74.67
N ASN A 125 7.00 -9.72 -74.67
CA ASN A 125 8.02 -8.69 -74.43
C ASN A 125 7.96 -7.58 -75.50
N GLY A 126 7.63 -7.91 -76.76
CA GLY A 126 7.34 -6.95 -77.82
C GLY A 126 6.13 -6.07 -77.49
N LEU A 127 4.98 -6.69 -77.18
CA LEU A 127 3.74 -5.99 -76.83
C LEU A 127 3.89 -5.06 -75.61
N VAL A 128 4.68 -5.43 -74.61
CA VAL A 128 5.01 -4.55 -73.46
C VAL A 128 5.89 -3.38 -73.91
N LYS A 129 6.93 -3.64 -74.71
CA LYS A 129 7.87 -2.62 -75.20
C LYS A 129 7.22 -1.61 -76.14
N GLU A 130 6.24 -2.05 -76.93
CA GLU A 130 5.48 -1.23 -77.89
C GLU A 130 4.30 -0.49 -77.22
N GLY A 131 4.01 -0.76 -75.94
CA GLY A 131 2.90 -0.15 -75.20
C GLY A 131 1.52 -0.71 -75.54
N GLU A 132 1.45 -1.76 -76.35
CA GLU A 132 0.20 -2.46 -76.70
C GLU A 132 -0.46 -3.12 -75.47
N ILE A 133 0.31 -3.48 -74.45
CA ILE A 133 -0.21 -3.96 -73.16
C ILE A 133 0.46 -3.22 -72.01
N LEU A 134 -0.34 -2.72 -71.07
CA LEU A 134 0.11 -1.86 -69.98
C LEU A 134 0.12 -2.62 -68.65
N GLY A 135 1.28 -2.62 -68.00
CA GLY A 135 1.51 -3.28 -66.71
C GLY A 135 2.99 -3.31 -66.37
N SER A 136 3.36 -4.17 -65.42
CA SER A 136 4.75 -4.40 -65.02
C SER A 136 5.07 -5.89 -64.92
N VAL A 137 6.30 -6.26 -65.26
CA VAL A 137 6.80 -7.64 -65.22
C VAL A 137 7.83 -7.75 -64.09
N ARG A 138 7.59 -8.61 -63.10
CA ARG A 138 8.56 -8.91 -62.03
C ARG A 138 9.25 -10.24 -62.31
N ALA A 139 10.58 -10.27 -62.19
CA ALA A 139 11.42 -11.45 -62.40
C ALA A 139 11.20 -12.16 -63.76
N GLY A 140 10.83 -11.41 -64.81
CA GLY A 140 10.52 -11.92 -66.15
C GLY A 140 9.19 -12.69 -66.30
N ILE A 141 8.69 -13.31 -65.22
CA ILE A 141 7.58 -14.28 -65.27
C ILE A 141 6.29 -13.84 -64.58
N HIS A 142 6.29 -12.81 -63.74
CA HIS A 142 5.08 -12.34 -63.04
C HIS A 142 4.53 -11.06 -63.68
N TRP A 143 3.41 -11.17 -64.38
CA TRP A 143 2.69 -10.04 -64.96
C TRP A 143 1.75 -9.40 -63.94
N THR A 144 1.85 -8.08 -63.78
CA THR A 144 0.92 -7.26 -63.00
C THR A 144 0.29 -6.21 -63.93
N PRO A 145 -0.97 -6.40 -64.36
CA PRO A 145 -1.67 -5.46 -65.23
C PRO A 145 -1.78 -4.05 -64.63
N SER A 146 -1.72 -3.01 -65.46
CA SER A 146 -1.89 -1.62 -65.00
C SER A 146 -3.26 -1.36 -64.38
N ILE A 147 -4.32 -2.04 -64.84
CA ILE A 147 -5.66 -1.93 -64.23
C ILE A 147 -5.69 -2.43 -62.78
N PHE A 148 -4.99 -3.53 -62.49
CA PHE A 148 -4.81 -4.02 -61.11
C PHE A 148 -3.99 -3.04 -60.27
N ALA A 149 -2.86 -2.57 -60.80
CA ALA A 149 -1.97 -1.62 -60.11
C ALA A 149 -2.60 -0.23 -59.89
N HIS A 150 -3.64 0.12 -60.65
CA HIS A 150 -4.47 1.30 -60.43
C HIS A 150 -5.52 1.05 -59.34
N ALA A 151 -6.33 -0.01 -59.46
CA ALA A 151 -7.37 -0.34 -58.47
C ALA A 151 -6.79 -0.66 -57.08
N GLN A 152 -5.65 -1.35 -57.00
CA GLN A 152 -4.90 -1.59 -55.76
C GLN A 152 -4.53 -0.28 -55.06
N ARG A 153 -4.07 0.71 -55.84
CA ARG A 153 -3.62 2.02 -55.36
C ARG A 153 -4.80 2.88 -54.93
N GLU A 154 -5.82 2.98 -55.77
CA GLU A 154 -7.05 3.71 -55.49
C GLU A 154 -7.77 3.14 -54.26
N SER A 155 -7.78 1.82 -54.07
CA SER A 155 -8.31 1.18 -52.87
C SER A 155 -7.58 1.60 -51.59
N VAL A 156 -6.24 1.70 -51.61
CA VAL A 156 -5.47 2.20 -50.46
C VAL A 156 -5.70 3.70 -50.25
N ASP A 157 -5.66 4.50 -51.32
CA ASP A 157 -5.84 5.96 -51.26
C ASP A 157 -7.23 6.32 -50.72
N SER A 158 -8.27 5.69 -51.24
CA SER A 158 -9.67 5.88 -50.83
C SER A 158 -9.90 5.41 -49.39
N PHE A 159 -9.37 4.24 -49.00
CA PHE A 159 -9.51 3.75 -47.62
C PHE A 159 -8.80 4.65 -46.61
N PHE A 160 -7.53 5.00 -46.87
CA PHE A 160 -6.72 5.79 -45.92
C PHE A 160 -7.25 7.23 -45.79
N SER A 161 -7.66 7.87 -46.89
CA SER A 161 -8.24 9.23 -46.84
C SER A 161 -9.61 9.29 -46.16
N GLN A 162 -10.43 8.23 -46.24
CA GLN A 162 -11.72 8.16 -45.54
C GLN A 162 -11.57 7.83 -44.05
N ASN A 163 -10.64 6.93 -43.69
CA ASN A 163 -10.57 6.35 -42.34
C ASN A 163 -9.48 6.98 -41.45
N SER A 164 -8.50 7.71 -42.01
CA SER A 164 -7.28 8.15 -41.30
C SER A 164 -6.39 7.02 -40.74
N TYR A 165 -6.68 5.75 -41.05
CA TYR A 165 -5.85 4.59 -40.74
C TYR A 165 -5.96 3.50 -41.80
N ILE A 166 -5.01 2.56 -41.84
CA ILE A 166 -5.11 1.32 -42.64
C ILE A 166 -4.24 0.20 -42.03
N SER A 167 -4.74 -1.03 -41.98
CA SER A 167 -4.02 -2.16 -41.37
C SER A 167 -3.07 -2.87 -42.33
N TYR A 168 -1.93 -3.36 -41.83
CA TYR A 168 -0.96 -4.06 -42.67
C TYR A 168 -1.51 -5.37 -43.24
N GLN A 169 -2.48 -6.00 -42.54
CA GLN A 169 -3.20 -7.18 -43.04
C GLN A 169 -4.09 -6.84 -44.25
N ALA A 170 -4.68 -5.64 -44.32
CA ALA A 170 -5.44 -5.20 -45.50
C ALA A 170 -4.51 -5.04 -46.72
N LEU A 171 -3.33 -4.46 -46.54
CA LEU A 171 -2.34 -4.33 -47.62
C LEU A 171 -1.80 -5.70 -48.09
N GLN A 172 -1.63 -6.67 -47.18
CA GLN A 172 -1.27 -8.04 -47.55
C GLN A 172 -2.37 -8.72 -48.38
N LYS A 173 -3.65 -8.52 -48.04
CA LYS A 173 -4.79 -9.00 -48.86
C LYS A 173 -4.82 -8.34 -50.25
N LEU A 174 -4.36 -7.10 -50.36
CA LEU A 174 -4.15 -6.39 -51.63
C LEU A 174 -2.84 -6.78 -52.36
N ALA A 175 -2.13 -7.83 -51.92
CA ALA A 175 -0.87 -8.32 -52.48
C ALA A 175 0.31 -7.33 -52.43
N ILE A 176 0.33 -6.41 -51.46
CA ILE A 176 1.46 -5.50 -51.20
C ILE A 176 2.44 -6.19 -50.22
N PRO A 177 3.68 -6.55 -50.64
CA PRO A 177 4.56 -7.42 -49.86
C PRO A 177 5.28 -6.72 -48.70
N GLN A 178 5.41 -5.39 -48.73
CA GLN A 178 6.08 -4.60 -47.68
C GLN A 178 5.18 -3.43 -47.23
N PRO A 179 4.09 -3.71 -46.47
CA PRO A 179 3.09 -2.69 -46.13
C PRO A 179 3.64 -1.42 -45.47
N LYS A 180 4.53 -1.55 -44.47
CA LYS A 180 5.11 -0.38 -43.76
C LYS A 180 5.88 0.53 -44.71
N GLN A 181 6.83 -0.02 -45.47
CA GLN A 181 7.65 0.75 -46.41
C GLN A 181 6.81 1.35 -47.56
N TYR A 182 5.83 0.62 -48.07
CA TYR A 182 4.90 1.13 -49.08
C TYR A 182 4.16 2.38 -48.57
N LEU A 183 3.55 2.29 -47.38
CA LEU A 183 2.79 3.41 -46.80
C LEU A 183 3.68 4.59 -46.42
N GLN A 184 4.83 4.36 -45.79
CA GLN A 184 5.80 5.43 -45.47
C GLN A 184 6.32 6.16 -46.72
N SER A 185 6.52 5.44 -47.84
CA SER A 185 6.91 6.06 -49.12
C SER A 185 5.79 6.84 -49.81
N ARG A 186 4.53 6.62 -49.38
CA ARG A 186 3.31 7.17 -49.98
C ARG A 186 2.70 8.31 -49.16
N TYR A 187 2.82 8.24 -47.85
CA TYR A 187 2.32 9.20 -46.87
C TYR A 187 3.43 9.50 -45.85
N PRO A 188 4.35 10.45 -46.13
CA PRO A 188 5.49 10.74 -45.26
C PRO A 188 5.09 11.20 -43.84
N GLU A 189 3.96 11.91 -43.73
CA GLU A 189 3.38 12.37 -42.45
C GLU A 189 2.64 11.25 -41.68
N GLY A 190 2.53 10.05 -42.28
CA GLY A 190 1.80 8.93 -41.69
C GLY A 190 2.67 8.09 -40.75
N ILE A 191 2.07 7.66 -39.64
CA ILE A 191 2.77 7.12 -38.47
C ILE A 191 2.60 5.59 -38.43
N PRO A 192 3.70 4.82 -38.49
CA PRO A 192 3.65 3.35 -38.46
C PRO A 192 3.59 2.80 -37.04
N LEU A 193 2.44 2.25 -36.64
CA LEU A 193 2.27 1.47 -35.41
C LEU A 193 2.63 0.00 -35.67
N ASP A 194 2.23 -0.94 -34.80
CA ASP A 194 2.59 -2.36 -34.92
C ASP A 194 1.73 -3.09 -35.95
N THR A 195 0.41 -3.02 -35.82
CA THR A 195 -0.55 -3.72 -36.71
C THR A 195 -1.18 -2.79 -37.77
N VAL A 196 -1.13 -1.48 -37.53
CA VAL A 196 -1.81 -0.44 -38.31
C VAL A 196 -0.89 0.76 -38.60
N PHE A 197 -1.25 1.54 -39.62
CA PHE A 197 -0.62 2.80 -40.01
C PHE A 197 -1.67 3.91 -39.93
N VAL A 198 -1.34 5.07 -39.38
CA VAL A 198 -2.31 6.14 -39.05
C VAL A 198 -1.89 7.51 -39.58
N HIS A 199 -2.84 8.43 -39.67
CA HIS A 199 -2.62 9.87 -39.83
C HIS A 199 -2.52 10.57 -38.46
N SER A 200 -1.95 11.79 -38.41
CA SER A 200 -1.75 12.55 -37.15
C SER A 200 -3.05 12.82 -36.39
N SER A 201 -4.15 13.00 -37.12
CA SER A 201 -5.51 13.19 -36.58
C SER A 201 -5.96 12.11 -35.58
N MET A 202 -5.41 10.89 -35.64
CA MET A 202 -5.68 9.84 -34.66
C MET A 202 -5.00 10.09 -33.31
N ILE A 203 -3.84 10.77 -33.30
CA ILE A 203 -3.16 11.23 -32.08
C ILE A 203 -3.85 12.49 -31.55
N GLU A 204 -4.21 13.43 -32.43
CA GLU A 204 -4.93 14.65 -32.05
C GLU A 204 -6.27 14.33 -31.35
N MET A 205 -7.01 13.35 -31.88
CA MET A 205 -8.24 12.82 -31.26
C MET A 205 -7.99 12.23 -29.87
N LEU A 206 -6.99 11.35 -29.74
CA LEU A 206 -6.71 10.66 -28.48
C LEU A 206 -6.10 11.59 -27.42
N ASP A 207 -5.25 12.54 -27.82
CA ASP A 207 -4.66 13.53 -26.92
C ASP A 207 -5.71 14.50 -26.39
N SER A 208 -6.67 14.96 -27.23
CA SER A 208 -7.81 15.75 -26.78
C SER A 208 -8.67 15.00 -25.77
N ALA A 209 -9.05 13.75 -26.07
CA ALA A 209 -9.88 12.94 -25.18
C ALA A 209 -9.17 12.61 -23.85
N ALA A 210 -7.84 12.45 -23.87
CA ALA A 210 -7.05 12.26 -22.67
C ALA A 210 -6.80 13.56 -21.88
N GLU A 211 -6.63 14.71 -22.54
CA GLU A 211 -6.53 16.01 -21.85
C GLU A 211 -7.86 16.35 -21.17
N ASP A 212 -9.00 16.17 -21.85
CA ASP A 212 -10.34 16.31 -21.25
C ASP A 212 -10.50 15.41 -20.00
N ALA A 213 -10.13 14.12 -20.09
CA ALA A 213 -10.22 13.20 -18.96
C ALA A 213 -9.27 13.58 -17.80
N ILE A 214 -8.11 14.18 -18.09
CA ILE A 214 -7.16 14.66 -17.08
C ILE A 214 -7.66 15.95 -16.41
N GLU A 215 -8.19 16.91 -17.16
CA GLU A 215 -8.72 18.17 -16.61
C GLU A 215 -10.01 17.97 -15.79
N GLN A 216 -10.87 17.03 -16.21
CA GLN A 216 -12.08 16.65 -15.45
C GLN A 216 -11.80 15.76 -14.23
N ASN A 217 -10.53 15.47 -13.90
CA ASN A 217 -10.12 14.62 -12.77
C ASN A 217 -10.71 13.20 -12.87
N SER A 218 -10.71 12.63 -14.07
CA SER A 218 -11.32 11.34 -14.41
C SER A 218 -10.25 10.34 -14.88
N TRP A 219 -10.68 9.32 -15.62
CA TRP A 219 -9.89 8.35 -16.37
C TRP A 219 -10.50 8.12 -17.77
N ILE A 220 -9.76 7.47 -18.66
CA ILE A 220 -10.23 7.07 -20.00
C ILE A 220 -9.50 5.82 -20.48
N ASP A 221 -10.20 4.91 -21.19
CA ASP A 221 -9.56 3.85 -21.96
C ASP A 221 -9.43 4.24 -23.44
N SER A 222 -8.21 4.13 -23.98
CA SER A 222 -7.92 4.46 -25.37
C SER A 222 -8.66 3.57 -26.37
N LEU A 223 -8.94 2.30 -26.04
CA LEU A 223 -9.63 1.38 -26.95
C LEU A 223 -11.12 1.69 -27.07
N SER A 224 -11.69 2.48 -26.15
CA SER A 224 -13.04 3.05 -26.28
C SER A 224 -13.12 4.25 -27.26
N VAL A 225 -12.00 4.95 -27.47
CA VAL A 225 -11.89 6.10 -28.39
C VAL A 225 -11.44 5.66 -29.78
N LEU A 226 -10.50 4.71 -29.84
CA LEU A 226 -9.92 4.22 -31.08
C LEU A 226 -10.88 3.26 -31.82
N PRO A 227 -10.80 3.16 -33.16
CA PRO A 227 -11.56 2.15 -33.91
C PRO A 227 -11.29 0.73 -33.40
N ALA A 228 -12.32 -0.10 -33.29
CA ALA A 228 -12.26 -1.46 -32.69
C ALA A 228 -11.34 -2.50 -33.39
N PHE A 229 -10.53 -2.09 -34.36
CA PHE A 229 -9.42 -2.87 -34.92
C PHE A 229 -8.11 -2.69 -34.14
N PHE A 230 -7.95 -1.59 -33.39
CA PHE A 230 -6.72 -1.27 -32.67
C PHE A 230 -6.52 -2.18 -31.46
N GLY A 231 -5.29 -2.66 -31.24
CA GLY A 231 -4.91 -3.41 -30.05
C GLY A 231 -4.18 -2.54 -29.01
N THR A 232 -4.01 -3.07 -27.80
CA THR A 232 -3.29 -2.38 -26.70
C THR A 232 -1.89 -1.90 -27.09
N GLN A 233 -1.16 -2.65 -27.93
CA GLN A 233 0.17 -2.25 -28.42
C GLN A 233 0.14 -1.01 -29.32
N ASP A 234 -0.84 -0.93 -30.22
CA ASP A 234 -1.02 0.25 -31.09
C ASP A 234 -1.52 1.46 -30.27
N ALA A 235 -2.43 1.23 -29.31
CA ALA A 235 -2.90 2.27 -28.37
C ALA A 235 -1.78 2.83 -27.49
N SER A 236 -0.97 1.97 -26.86
CA SER A 236 0.21 2.34 -26.06
C SER A 236 1.18 3.24 -26.84
N LYS A 237 1.39 2.92 -28.12
CA LYS A 237 2.22 3.75 -29.02
C LYS A 237 1.59 5.10 -29.32
N LEU A 238 0.28 5.18 -29.57
CA LEU A 238 -0.42 6.46 -29.73
C LEU A 238 -0.31 7.32 -28.46
N LEU A 239 -0.62 6.74 -27.29
CA LEU A 239 -0.47 7.39 -25.97
C LEU A 239 0.94 7.95 -25.73
N SER A 240 1.98 7.26 -26.21
CA SER A 240 3.36 7.74 -26.10
C SER A 240 3.67 8.99 -26.94
N LEU A 241 2.87 9.26 -27.97
CA LEU A 241 3.03 10.38 -28.90
C LEU A 241 2.14 11.59 -28.53
N CYS A 242 1.03 11.37 -27.82
CA CYS A 242 0.09 12.37 -27.30
C CYS A 242 0.77 13.45 -26.43
N PRO A 243 0.88 14.72 -26.91
CA PRO A 243 1.58 15.80 -26.22
C PRO A 243 1.10 16.10 -24.79
N SER A 244 -0.21 16.17 -24.56
CA SER A 244 -0.79 16.50 -23.26
C SER A 244 -0.65 15.35 -22.26
N ILE A 245 -0.65 14.10 -22.73
CA ILE A 245 -0.28 12.94 -21.91
C ILE A 245 1.21 12.98 -21.53
N GLN A 246 2.11 13.27 -22.47
CA GLN A 246 3.53 13.44 -22.16
C GLN A 246 3.78 14.57 -21.13
N LYS A 247 3.02 15.67 -21.22
CA LYS A 247 3.03 16.80 -20.28
C LYS A 247 2.56 16.34 -18.89
N ALA A 248 1.42 15.65 -18.80
CA ALA A 248 0.85 15.19 -17.54
C ALA A 248 1.70 14.10 -16.84
N LEU A 249 2.34 13.20 -17.60
CA LEU A 249 3.30 12.23 -17.05
C LEU A 249 4.54 12.93 -16.47
N LYS A 250 5.08 13.94 -17.17
CA LYS A 250 6.25 14.72 -16.70
C LYS A 250 5.97 15.52 -15.43
N SER A 251 4.72 15.95 -15.21
CA SER A 251 4.29 16.65 -13.99
C SER A 251 3.71 15.73 -12.90
N SER A 252 3.67 14.40 -13.12
CA SER A 252 3.00 13.43 -12.25
C SER A 252 1.51 13.72 -11.99
N ASN A 253 0.83 14.30 -12.98
CA ASN A 253 -0.62 14.57 -12.97
C ASN A 253 -1.44 13.43 -13.59
N ALA A 254 -0.82 12.47 -14.27
CA ALA A 254 -1.47 11.31 -14.85
C ALA A 254 -0.64 10.02 -14.68
N LEU A 255 -1.31 8.88 -14.82
CA LEU A 255 -0.77 7.52 -14.71
C LEU A 255 -1.38 6.66 -15.83
N ILE A 256 -0.56 5.86 -16.52
CA ILE A 256 -1.04 4.88 -17.53
C ILE A 256 -1.01 3.49 -16.91
N LEU A 257 -2.13 2.74 -17.03
CA LEU A 257 -2.26 1.36 -16.58
C LEU A 257 -2.83 0.49 -17.71
N GLY A 258 -2.44 -0.80 -17.76
CA GLY A 258 -2.94 -1.75 -18.76
C GLY A 258 -2.58 -1.43 -20.21
N ASP A 259 -1.57 -0.58 -20.43
CA ASP A 259 -1.08 -0.08 -21.73
C ASP A 259 -2.09 0.73 -22.58
N SER A 260 -3.38 0.79 -22.23
CA SER A 260 -4.41 1.60 -22.91
C SER A 260 -5.15 2.61 -22.04
N CYS A 261 -5.17 2.44 -20.71
CA CYS A 261 -5.99 3.27 -19.81
C CYS A 261 -5.17 4.40 -19.16
N VAL A 262 -5.68 5.63 -19.24
CA VAL A 262 -5.06 6.83 -18.66
C VAL A 262 -5.91 7.30 -17.48
N PHE A 263 -5.28 7.50 -16.33
CA PHE A 263 -5.90 7.94 -15.09
C PHE A 263 -5.31 9.28 -14.66
N SER A 264 -6.14 10.27 -14.31
CA SER A 264 -5.64 11.45 -13.61
C SER A 264 -5.17 11.10 -12.19
N ASN A 265 -4.10 11.74 -11.71
CA ASN A 265 -3.62 11.54 -10.34
C ASN A 265 -4.64 12.08 -9.31
N ALA A 266 -5.49 13.04 -9.70
CA ALA A 266 -6.61 13.49 -8.89
C ALA A 266 -7.67 12.39 -8.69
N PHE A 267 -8.05 11.67 -9.75
CA PHE A 267 -8.94 10.49 -9.66
C PHE A 267 -8.33 9.40 -8.77
N VAL A 268 -7.05 9.05 -8.99
CA VAL A 268 -6.35 8.04 -8.17
C VAL A 268 -6.31 8.44 -6.69
N LYS A 269 -6.17 9.74 -6.40
CA LYS A 269 -6.21 10.30 -5.04
C LYS A 269 -7.62 10.29 -4.42
N ASP A 270 -8.68 10.53 -5.19
CA ASP A 270 -10.05 10.44 -4.68
C ASP A 270 -10.48 9.00 -4.38
N VAL A 271 -10.14 8.04 -5.25
CA VAL A 271 -10.32 6.60 -5.00
C VAL A 271 -9.53 6.16 -3.76
N PHE A 272 -8.29 6.64 -3.62
CA PHE A 272 -7.48 6.42 -2.41
C PHE A 272 -8.17 6.94 -1.13
N GLU A 273 -8.66 8.18 -1.14
CA GLU A 273 -9.29 8.80 0.04
C GLU A 273 -10.61 8.12 0.42
N HIS A 274 -11.41 7.68 -0.56
CA HIS A 274 -12.61 6.88 -0.30
C HIS A 274 -12.28 5.52 0.35
N ILE A 275 -11.29 4.78 -0.18
CA ILE A 275 -10.90 3.46 0.35
C ILE A 275 -10.25 3.60 1.75
N ASP A 276 -9.39 4.60 1.97
CA ASP A 276 -8.79 4.82 3.29
C ASP A 276 -9.84 5.23 4.34
N LYS A 277 -10.82 6.05 3.96
CA LYS A 277 -11.93 6.47 4.83
C LYS A 277 -12.92 5.36 5.15
N GLU A 278 -13.14 4.42 4.23
CA GLU A 278 -13.86 3.16 4.51
C GLU A 278 -13.09 2.30 5.52
N MET A 279 -11.82 2.02 5.23
CA MET A 279 -10.99 1.07 5.99
C MET A 279 -10.52 1.64 7.34
N ALA A 280 -10.57 2.95 7.54
CA ALA A 280 -10.43 3.59 8.84
C ALA A 280 -11.57 3.21 9.82
N LYS A 281 -12.81 3.07 9.33
CA LYS A 281 -13.97 2.69 10.18
C LYS A 281 -13.83 1.25 10.69
N THR A 282 -13.52 0.32 9.79
CA THR A 282 -13.43 -1.11 10.11
C THR A 282 -12.25 -1.40 11.05
N SER A 283 -11.12 -0.70 10.90
CA SER A 283 -9.98 -0.82 11.80
C SER A 283 -10.23 -0.30 13.22
N GLY A 284 -11.31 0.44 13.48
CA GLY A 284 -11.68 0.88 14.83
C GLY A 284 -12.29 -0.23 15.68
N GLN A 285 -13.17 -1.06 15.10
CA GLN A 285 -13.83 -2.15 15.83
C GLN A 285 -12.91 -3.36 16.06
N GLY A 286 -11.99 -3.65 15.12
CA GLY A 286 -11.17 -4.87 15.13
C GLY A 286 -10.09 -5.01 16.22
N LEU A 287 -9.94 -4.03 17.12
CA LEU A 287 -8.96 -4.11 18.22
C LEU A 287 -9.49 -4.89 19.45
N ASN A 288 -10.80 -4.98 19.66
CA ASN A 288 -11.36 -5.53 20.90
C ASN A 288 -11.30 -7.07 20.99
N ASP A 289 -11.56 -7.79 19.89
CA ASP A 289 -11.73 -9.26 19.93
C ASP A 289 -10.42 -10.04 20.19
N ASN A 290 -9.26 -9.45 19.89
CA ASN A 290 -7.97 -10.15 19.93
C ASN A 290 -7.36 -10.32 21.34
N LEU A 291 -8.04 -9.88 22.41
CA LEU A 291 -7.55 -10.03 23.79
C LEU A 291 -8.11 -11.24 24.54
N HIS A 292 -9.15 -11.93 24.04
CA HIS A 292 -9.98 -12.84 24.85
C HIS A 292 -9.76 -14.36 24.66
N ILE A 293 -8.82 -14.78 23.79
CA ILE A 293 -8.73 -16.18 23.30
C ILE A 293 -7.55 -16.98 23.92
N VAL A 294 -6.69 -16.37 24.74
CA VAL A 294 -5.40 -16.98 25.16
C VAL A 294 -5.42 -17.68 26.52
N ASP A 295 -6.41 -17.45 27.38
CA ASP A 295 -6.47 -18.02 28.74
C ASP A 295 -7.79 -18.75 29.03
N GLU A 296 -8.01 -19.92 28.42
CA GLU A 296 -8.76 -21.01 29.06
C GLU A 296 -8.40 -22.41 28.54
N ALA A 297 -8.85 -23.44 29.27
CA ALA A 297 -8.88 -24.86 28.86
C ALA A 297 -7.55 -25.58 28.52
N LYS A 298 -6.53 -25.51 29.39
CA LYS A 298 -5.51 -26.57 29.49
C LYS A 298 -5.83 -27.55 30.63
N GLY A 299 -6.87 -28.38 30.46
CA GLY A 299 -7.43 -29.15 31.57
C GLY A 299 -8.22 -30.43 31.26
N ARG A 300 -7.50 -31.56 31.11
CA ARG A 300 -7.93 -32.96 31.33
C ARG A 300 -8.94 -33.67 30.39
N ASN A 301 -8.55 -34.92 30.09
CA ASN A 301 -9.37 -36.14 29.97
C ASN A 301 -10.31 -36.36 28.76
N ASP A 302 -9.79 -37.11 27.78
CA ASP A 302 -10.49 -38.25 27.14
C ASP A 302 -11.10 -39.25 28.17
N PRO A 303 -12.02 -40.17 27.80
CA PRO A 303 -12.32 -40.64 26.43
C PRO A 303 -13.82 -40.77 26.04
N ASP A 304 -14.05 -41.17 24.77
CA ASP A 304 -14.84 -42.36 24.35
C ASP A 304 -15.94 -42.15 23.28
N LYS A 305 -15.80 -42.87 22.15
CA LYS A 305 -16.82 -43.35 21.17
C LYS A 305 -17.56 -42.42 20.17
N PHE A 306 -17.41 -42.80 18.88
CA PHE A 306 -18.47 -43.05 17.85
C PHE A 306 -19.23 -41.84 17.26
N VAL A 307 -19.58 -41.76 15.96
CA VAL A 307 -19.30 -42.57 14.74
C VAL A 307 -19.09 -41.62 13.56
N GLU A 308 -18.24 -41.98 12.60
CA GLU A 308 -18.42 -41.59 11.18
C GLU A 308 -18.31 -42.85 10.31
N SER A 309 -19.17 -42.99 9.29
CA SER A 309 -19.44 -44.26 8.62
C SER A 309 -19.16 -44.23 7.12
N ASN A 310 -18.42 -45.25 6.65
CA ASN A 310 -18.33 -45.76 5.27
C ASN A 310 -17.75 -44.79 4.21
N GLU A 311 -16.62 -45.10 3.57
CA GLU A 311 -16.50 -46.02 2.40
C GLU A 311 -17.35 -45.54 1.20
N VAL A 312 -16.81 -45.36 0.00
CA VAL A 312 -15.90 -46.24 -0.78
C VAL A 312 -14.81 -45.41 -1.50
N GLY A 313 -13.62 -45.89 -1.87
CA GLY A 313 -13.01 -47.23 -1.73
C GLY A 313 -12.61 -47.87 -3.07
N LEU A 314 -11.31 -47.80 -3.40
CA LEU A 314 -10.53 -48.61 -4.37
C LEU A 314 -9.08 -48.06 -4.33
N GLU A 315 -8.13 -48.75 -3.69
CA GLU A 315 -7.16 -49.68 -4.33
C GLU A 315 -6.27 -48.99 -5.40
N THR A 316 -4.94 -49.02 -5.33
CA THR A 316 -4.12 -50.23 -5.12
C THR A 316 -2.70 -49.89 -4.64
N GLY A 317 -2.07 -50.80 -3.89
CA GLY A 317 -0.61 -51.02 -3.95
C GLY A 317 0.27 -50.11 -3.09
N GLY A 318 0.76 -50.62 -1.96
CA GLY A 318 1.85 -50.02 -1.20
C GLY A 318 3.12 -50.87 -1.21
N ASN A 319 4.16 -50.40 -0.51
CA ASN A 319 4.85 -51.30 0.43
C ASN A 319 5.56 -50.56 1.57
N LYS A 320 5.90 -51.33 2.62
CA LYS A 320 6.42 -50.82 3.90
C LYS A 320 7.96 -50.74 3.94
N SER A 321 8.44 -50.07 4.99
CA SER A 321 9.69 -50.36 5.73
C SER A 321 11.03 -49.89 5.12
N ALA A 322 12.09 -49.61 5.91
CA ALA A 322 12.17 -49.21 7.33
C ALA A 322 13.59 -48.75 7.72
N LEU A 323 13.67 -48.02 8.84
CA LEU A 323 14.77 -47.95 9.82
C LEU A 323 16.23 -47.60 9.41
N GLU A 324 16.68 -46.50 10.04
CA GLU A 324 17.88 -46.38 10.90
C GLU A 324 19.25 -45.80 10.45
N LYS A 325 19.75 -44.92 11.35
CA LYS A 325 21.13 -44.69 11.84
C LYS A 325 22.28 -44.50 10.83
N GLY A 326 23.05 -43.40 11.01
CA GLY A 326 24.31 -43.22 10.27
C GLY A 326 25.19 -42.02 10.63
N SER A 327 25.15 -41.49 11.87
CA SER A 327 25.91 -40.28 12.23
C SER A 327 27.40 -40.54 12.52
N LYS A 328 28.33 -39.74 11.93
CA LYS A 328 29.51 -39.11 12.61
C LYS A 328 30.50 -38.30 11.74
N LYS A 329 30.69 -37.04 12.14
CA LYS A 329 31.91 -36.20 12.23
C LYS A 329 33.27 -36.74 11.69
N LYS A 330 33.93 -35.94 10.82
CA LYS A 330 35.24 -35.22 11.01
C LYS A 330 35.64 -34.55 9.67
N ARG A 331 36.00 -33.26 9.58
CA ARG A 331 37.14 -32.48 10.15
C ARG A 331 38.47 -32.73 9.42
N GLY A 332 38.83 -31.84 8.48
CA GLY A 332 40.17 -31.76 7.87
C GLY A 332 40.38 -30.48 7.04
N LYS A 333 41.40 -29.70 7.40
CA LYS A 333 42.01 -28.61 6.61
C LYS A 333 43.54 -28.89 6.68
N PRO A 334 44.35 -28.57 5.67
CA PRO A 334 45.12 -27.33 5.78
C PRO A 334 45.45 -26.60 4.45
N THR A 335 46.20 -25.53 4.62
CA THR A 335 46.79 -24.52 3.72
C THR A 335 47.60 -24.99 2.50
N GLY A 336 47.64 -24.14 1.46
CA GLY A 336 48.72 -24.01 0.47
C GLY A 336 48.68 -22.62 -0.19
N ASN A 337 49.83 -21.95 -0.41
CA ASN A 337 49.87 -20.54 -0.87
C ASN A 337 51.24 -20.11 -1.46
N THR A 338 51.28 -19.69 -2.73
CA THR A 338 52.38 -18.95 -3.43
C THR A 338 51.80 -18.19 -4.64
N LYS A 339 52.10 -16.90 -4.91
CA LYS A 339 53.32 -16.30 -5.54
C LYS A 339 53.55 -16.82 -6.99
N THR A 340 53.77 -16.05 -8.07
CA THR A 340 54.22 -14.65 -8.36
C THR A 340 53.60 -14.15 -9.70
N GLY A 341 53.71 -12.91 -10.22
CA GLY A 341 54.28 -11.62 -9.74
C GLY A 341 54.97 -10.77 -10.85
N GLY A 342 54.67 -9.46 -10.94
CA GLY A 342 55.32 -8.44 -11.82
C GLY A 342 54.75 -8.32 -13.26
N ALA A 343 54.91 -7.21 -14.01
CA ALA A 343 55.43 -5.84 -13.78
C ALA A 343 55.05 -4.95 -15.03
N GLU A 344 55.19 -3.62 -15.18
CA GLU A 344 55.59 -2.46 -14.33
C GLU A 344 55.11 -1.10 -14.97
N SER A 345 55.73 0.05 -14.64
CA SER A 345 55.42 1.46 -15.06
C SER A 345 54.18 2.10 -14.39
N GLY A 346 54.15 3.35 -13.91
CA GLY A 346 55.08 4.50 -14.04
C GLY A 346 54.41 5.64 -14.84
N THR A 347 54.31 6.92 -14.40
CA THR A 347 55.09 7.71 -13.41
C THR A 347 54.22 8.83 -12.75
N GLY A 348 54.75 9.60 -11.77
CA GLY A 348 54.09 10.72 -11.03
C GLY A 348 53.74 11.97 -11.87
N ASN A 349 53.34 13.13 -11.32
CA ASN A 349 53.54 13.76 -9.98
C ASN A 349 52.24 14.50 -9.54
N ASN A 350 51.83 14.52 -8.27
CA ASN A 350 52.32 15.27 -7.09
C ASN A 350 51.96 16.77 -7.04
N ASP A 351 51.08 17.16 -6.11
CA ASP A 351 51.19 18.38 -5.30
C ASP A 351 50.40 18.23 -3.97
N GLN A 352 50.71 19.05 -2.93
CA GLN A 352 50.35 18.75 -1.54
C GLN A 352 50.14 19.97 -0.61
N GLU A 353 49.44 19.74 0.51
CA GLU A 353 49.52 20.51 1.79
C GLU A 353 48.95 21.98 1.80
N PRO A 354 48.88 22.71 2.96
CA PRO A 354 48.13 22.31 4.17
C PRO A 354 47.50 23.47 5.02
N THR A 355 46.56 23.16 5.93
CA THR A 355 46.40 23.81 7.27
C THR A 355 45.53 22.89 8.16
N LYS A 356 45.85 22.45 9.39
CA LYS A 356 46.36 23.08 10.64
C LYS A 356 45.36 24.09 11.25
N ALA A 357 44.89 23.99 12.51
CA ALA A 357 45.05 22.95 13.56
C ALA A 357 43.78 22.91 14.48
N LYS A 358 43.69 22.93 15.83
CA LYS A 358 44.66 23.10 16.94
C LYS A 358 44.21 22.52 18.32
N LYS A 359 43.87 21.22 18.40
CA LYS A 359 44.13 20.31 19.57
C LYS A 359 43.80 20.78 21.01
N THR A 360 42.94 20.03 21.71
CA THR A 360 43.09 19.80 23.17
C THR A 360 42.62 18.40 23.59
N GLN A 361 43.47 17.68 24.34
CA GLN A 361 43.14 16.41 25.00
C GLN A 361 43.05 16.66 26.51
N ARG A 362 42.27 15.83 27.23
CA ARG A 362 42.70 15.32 28.54
C ARG A 362 42.31 13.84 28.67
N LYS A 363 43.24 13.03 29.16
CA LYS A 363 43.08 11.60 29.46
C LYS A 363 42.90 11.41 30.97
N SER A 364 42.11 10.41 31.36
CA SER A 364 42.36 9.64 32.57
C SER A 364 41.89 8.19 32.38
N LYS A 365 42.74 7.26 32.81
CA LYS A 365 42.48 5.82 33.02
C LYS A 365 41.73 5.64 34.39
N ASP A 366 41.22 4.48 34.81
CA ASP A 366 41.44 3.09 34.36
C ASP A 366 40.27 2.15 34.78
N GLN A 367 40.20 0.96 34.15
CA GLN A 367 39.73 -0.35 34.67
C GLN A 367 38.36 -0.61 35.36
N LEU A 368 37.73 -1.70 34.90
CA LEU A 368 36.75 -2.61 35.57
C LEU A 368 35.37 -2.03 36.00
N SER A 369 34.26 -2.79 36.07
CA SER A 369 34.03 -4.23 35.83
C SER A 369 32.60 -4.57 35.36
N ASP A 370 32.51 -5.46 34.36
CA ASP A 370 31.47 -6.49 34.10
C ASP A 370 29.95 -6.19 33.90
N THR A 371 29.30 -7.15 33.23
CA THR A 371 27.87 -7.43 33.07
C THR A 371 26.93 -6.33 32.52
N LYS A 372 26.64 -6.37 31.20
CA LYS A 372 25.35 -5.83 30.70
C LYS A 372 24.78 -6.50 29.44
N VAL A 373 23.81 -7.38 29.68
CA VAL A 373 22.59 -7.65 28.88
C VAL A 373 22.73 -7.65 27.34
N GLY A 374 23.03 -8.82 26.77
CA GLY A 374 22.79 -9.12 25.36
C GLY A 374 21.37 -9.66 25.12
N ALA A 375 20.35 -8.79 25.17
CA ALA A 375 18.93 -9.18 24.96
C ALA A 375 18.09 -8.06 24.31
N LYS A 376 18.39 -7.75 23.05
CA LYS A 376 17.51 -6.94 22.16
C LYS A 376 17.46 -7.60 20.78
N LYS A 377 16.50 -8.51 20.56
CA LYS A 377 16.22 -9.02 19.20
C LYS A 377 14.80 -9.56 18.94
N ASP A 378 13.97 -9.73 19.96
CA ASP A 378 12.67 -10.42 19.80
C ASP A 378 11.44 -9.49 19.75
N PHE A 379 11.60 -8.17 19.96
CA PHE A 379 10.49 -7.21 19.95
C PHE A 379 10.04 -6.75 18.55
N ASP A 380 10.83 -7.00 17.50
CA ASP A 380 10.50 -6.54 16.14
C ASP A 380 9.75 -7.57 15.28
N LYS A 381 9.72 -8.85 15.69
CA LYS A 381 9.04 -9.90 14.91
C LYS A 381 7.50 -9.81 14.93
N ALA A 382 6.90 -9.44 16.06
CA ALA A 382 5.45 -9.39 16.23
C ALA A 382 4.73 -8.25 15.47
N LYS A 383 5.46 -7.45 14.68
CA LYS A 383 4.90 -6.31 13.91
C LYS A 383 4.65 -6.58 12.43
N VAL A 384 5.09 -7.71 11.89
CA VAL A 384 5.05 -7.99 10.45
C VAL A 384 3.73 -8.61 10.00
N ASP A 385 3.17 -9.55 10.77
CA ASP A 385 1.97 -10.30 10.37
C ASP A 385 0.70 -9.41 10.29
N ASN A 386 0.69 -8.31 11.04
CA ASN A 386 -0.39 -7.32 11.09
C ASN A 386 -0.40 -6.31 9.91
N LEU A 387 0.27 -6.66 8.79
CA LEU A 387 0.25 -5.91 7.53
C LEU A 387 -0.66 -6.50 6.45
N ASN A 388 -1.15 -7.74 6.60
CA ASN A 388 -2.02 -8.40 5.61
C ASN A 388 -3.49 -7.92 5.64
N VAL A 389 -3.79 -6.87 6.42
CA VAL A 389 -5.11 -6.20 6.48
C VAL A 389 -5.51 -5.61 5.12
N TYR A 390 -4.52 -5.24 4.30
CA TYR A 390 -4.70 -4.90 2.90
C TYR A 390 -4.22 -6.04 2.01
N SER A 391 -5.10 -7.03 1.82
CA SER A 391 -5.00 -7.95 0.67
C SER A 391 -5.27 -7.19 -0.62
N GLU A 392 -4.86 -7.75 -1.76
CA GLU A 392 -5.04 -7.08 -3.06
C GLU A 392 -6.48 -7.21 -3.54
N GLU A 393 -7.09 -8.34 -3.25
CA GLU A 393 -8.47 -8.73 -3.54
C GLU A 393 -9.47 -7.78 -2.87
N LEU A 394 -9.27 -7.46 -1.58
CA LEU A 394 -10.10 -6.50 -0.85
C LEU A 394 -9.99 -5.07 -1.41
N ILE A 395 -8.84 -4.69 -1.98
CA ILE A 395 -8.69 -3.40 -2.65
C ILE A 395 -9.40 -3.43 -4.01
N MET A 396 -9.26 -4.51 -4.80
CA MET A 396 -9.96 -4.65 -6.08
C MET A 396 -11.48 -4.64 -5.91
N GLU A 397 -12.02 -5.35 -4.91
CA GLU A 397 -13.45 -5.33 -4.55
C GLU A 397 -13.92 -3.89 -4.24
N LYS A 398 -13.17 -3.15 -3.42
CA LYS A 398 -13.50 -1.76 -3.06
C LYS A 398 -13.35 -0.79 -4.23
N ILE A 399 -12.42 -1.00 -5.16
CA ILE A 399 -12.34 -0.23 -6.41
C ILE A 399 -13.59 -0.46 -7.27
N LEU A 400 -14.00 -1.72 -7.48
CA LEU A 400 -15.17 -2.07 -8.29
C LEU A 400 -16.49 -1.54 -7.70
N ILE A 401 -16.62 -1.51 -6.37
CA ILE A 401 -17.78 -0.90 -5.68
C ILE A 401 -17.84 0.63 -5.88
N LEU A 402 -16.68 1.30 -5.97
CA LEU A 402 -16.60 2.75 -6.16
C LEU A 402 -16.72 3.15 -7.64
N VAL A 403 -16.17 2.34 -8.55
CA VAL A 403 -16.09 2.62 -9.99
C VAL A 403 -16.37 1.34 -10.78
N PRO A 404 -17.66 0.96 -10.95
CA PRO A 404 -18.05 -0.25 -11.69
C PRO A 404 -17.59 -0.23 -13.15
N ASP A 405 -17.46 0.96 -13.75
CA ASP A 405 -17.05 1.16 -15.14
C ASP A 405 -15.59 0.69 -15.44
N LEU A 406 -14.83 0.28 -14.42
CA LEU A 406 -13.53 -0.38 -14.57
C LEU A 406 -13.65 -1.92 -14.74
N GLU A 407 -14.84 -2.50 -14.58
CA GLU A 407 -15.09 -3.92 -14.81
C GLU A 407 -15.01 -4.26 -16.30
N GLY A 408 -14.24 -5.29 -16.65
CA GLY A 408 -14.02 -5.69 -18.05
C GLY A 408 -12.85 -4.98 -18.74
N LEU A 409 -12.22 -3.98 -18.10
CA LEU A 409 -11.05 -3.30 -18.67
C LEU A 409 -9.79 -4.17 -18.56
N GLY A 410 -9.35 -4.66 -19.72
CA GLY A 410 -8.13 -5.43 -19.87
C GLY A 410 -7.95 -5.98 -21.28
N GLY A 411 -6.83 -6.67 -21.51
CA GLY A 411 -6.67 -7.53 -22.69
C GLY A 411 -7.59 -8.75 -22.61
N MET A 412 -7.76 -9.44 -23.75
CA MET A 412 -8.61 -10.63 -23.91
C MET A 412 -8.38 -11.73 -22.85
N ASP A 413 -7.19 -11.76 -22.24
CA ASP A 413 -6.76 -12.78 -21.27
C ASP A 413 -7.04 -12.42 -19.79
N ASP A 414 -7.33 -11.16 -19.43
CA ASP A 414 -7.55 -10.74 -18.04
C ASP A 414 -8.40 -9.45 -17.90
N ALA A 415 -9.71 -9.65 -17.74
CA ALA A 415 -10.74 -8.62 -17.61
C ALA A 415 -10.69 -7.75 -16.34
N HIS A 416 -9.78 -8.03 -15.40
CA HIS A 416 -9.55 -7.19 -14.21
C HIS A 416 -8.10 -6.69 -14.11
N SER A 417 -7.31 -6.81 -15.18
CA SER A 417 -5.90 -6.41 -15.19
C SER A 417 -5.68 -4.92 -14.86
N VAL A 418 -6.52 -4.02 -15.36
CA VAL A 418 -6.46 -2.57 -15.03
C VAL A 418 -6.78 -2.33 -13.55
N VAL A 419 -7.83 -2.97 -13.02
CA VAL A 419 -8.24 -2.87 -11.61
C VAL A 419 -7.15 -3.42 -10.68
N ARG A 420 -6.49 -4.53 -11.04
CA ARG A 420 -5.38 -5.11 -10.26
C ARG A 420 -4.15 -4.21 -10.26
N LEU A 421 -3.82 -3.58 -11.39
CA LEU A 421 -2.74 -2.60 -11.47
C LEU A 421 -3.03 -1.35 -10.62
N LEU A 422 -4.28 -0.85 -10.61
CA LEU A 422 -4.68 0.25 -9.73
C LEU A 422 -4.64 -0.16 -8.25
N ALA A 423 -5.11 -1.36 -7.90
CA ALA A 423 -5.00 -1.91 -6.55
C ALA A 423 -3.54 -2.03 -6.09
N THR A 424 -2.65 -2.52 -6.96
CA THR A 424 -1.20 -2.61 -6.74
C THR A 424 -0.59 -1.24 -6.46
N HIS A 425 -1.01 -0.20 -7.20
CA HIS A 425 -0.55 1.18 -7.02
C HIS A 425 -1.04 1.81 -5.70
N LEU A 426 -2.31 1.57 -5.32
CA LEU A 426 -2.93 2.12 -4.11
C LEU A 426 -2.46 1.44 -2.81
N ARG A 427 -2.16 0.13 -2.85
CA ARG A 427 -1.74 -0.68 -1.69
C ARG A 427 -0.60 -0.06 -0.86
N PRO A 428 0.54 0.41 -1.42
CA PRO A 428 1.60 1.05 -0.62
C PRO A 428 1.18 2.39 0.01
N MET A 429 0.26 3.13 -0.61
CA MET A 429 -0.30 4.36 -0.06
C MET A 429 -1.17 4.05 1.16
N LEU A 430 -2.11 3.11 1.03
CA LEU A 430 -3.01 2.65 2.10
C LEU A 430 -2.25 2.08 3.31
N VAL A 431 -1.28 1.19 3.05
CA VAL A 431 -0.37 0.65 4.09
C VAL A 431 0.41 1.76 4.81
N THR A 432 0.71 2.87 4.13
CA THR A 432 1.42 4.00 4.73
C THR A 432 0.47 4.88 5.56
N SER A 433 -0.76 5.16 5.09
CA SER A 433 -1.77 5.87 5.88
C SER A 433 -2.10 5.14 7.19
N LEU A 434 -2.33 3.81 7.17
CA LEU A 434 -2.51 3.04 8.41
C LEU A 434 -1.29 3.12 9.34
N ARG A 435 -0.07 3.13 8.81
CA ARG A 435 1.15 3.22 9.62
C ARG A 435 1.25 4.58 10.31
N GLU A 436 0.86 5.64 9.64
CA GLU A 436 0.84 7.01 10.20
C GLU A 436 -0.31 7.20 11.18
N ARG A 437 -1.53 6.71 10.87
CA ARG A 437 -2.69 6.67 11.77
C ARG A 437 -2.39 5.92 13.08
N ARG A 438 -1.82 4.72 13.00
CA ARG A 438 -1.37 3.93 14.18
C ARG A 438 -0.27 4.67 14.97
N LYS A 439 0.64 5.38 14.30
CA LYS A 439 1.69 6.20 14.96
C LYS A 439 1.12 7.44 15.64
N ALA A 440 0.12 8.09 15.05
CA ALA A 440 -0.57 9.25 15.62
C ALA A 440 -1.29 8.86 16.93
N LEU A 441 -2.10 7.79 16.91
CA LEU A 441 -2.79 7.27 18.09
C LEU A 441 -1.82 6.88 19.22
N LEU A 442 -0.69 6.23 18.89
CA LEU A 442 0.34 5.88 19.88
C LEU A 442 1.04 7.12 20.47
N ASN A 443 1.28 8.16 19.68
CA ASN A 443 1.81 9.43 20.17
C ASN A 443 0.80 10.15 21.07
N GLU A 444 -0.47 10.18 20.66
CA GLU A 444 -1.54 10.83 21.42
C GLU A 444 -1.77 10.13 22.77
N ASN A 445 -1.85 8.79 22.80
CA ASN A 445 -1.94 8.05 24.04
C ASN A 445 -0.70 8.25 24.93
N ALA A 446 0.50 8.38 24.35
CA ALA A 446 1.71 8.73 25.11
C ALA A 446 1.67 10.15 25.72
N GLU A 447 1.01 11.10 25.05
CA GLU A 447 0.75 12.42 25.63
C GLU A 447 -0.35 12.39 26.69
N ARG A 448 -1.48 11.70 26.45
CA ARG A 448 -2.56 11.51 27.42
C ARG A 448 -2.03 10.87 28.71
N MET A 449 -1.25 9.80 28.61
CA MET A 449 -0.57 9.15 29.76
C MET A 449 0.36 10.11 30.51
N ARG A 450 1.16 10.93 29.81
CA ARG A 450 2.04 11.92 30.46
C ARG A 450 1.23 12.99 31.20
N ARG A 451 0.23 13.59 30.55
CA ARG A 451 -0.64 14.63 31.15
C ARG A 451 -1.37 14.10 32.38
N LEU A 452 -1.81 12.84 32.36
CA LEU A 452 -2.41 12.14 33.49
C LEU A 452 -1.42 12.02 34.66
N LEU A 453 -0.21 11.51 34.44
CA LEU A 453 0.80 11.39 35.50
C LEU A 453 1.25 12.76 36.03
N ASP A 454 1.43 13.76 35.16
CA ASP A 454 1.78 15.13 35.55
C ASP A 454 0.69 15.80 36.43
N ASN A 455 -0.58 15.43 36.24
CA ASN A 455 -1.69 15.93 37.06
C ASN A 455 -1.87 15.14 38.36
N LEU A 456 -1.71 13.81 38.30
CA LEU A 456 -1.68 12.94 39.47
C LEU A 456 -0.56 13.33 40.43
N GLN A 457 0.66 13.57 39.91
CA GLN A 457 1.82 14.03 40.68
C GLN A 457 1.51 15.27 41.52
N LYS A 458 0.89 16.30 40.93
CA LYS A 458 0.52 17.55 41.63
C LYS A 458 -0.46 17.29 42.77
N LYS A 459 -1.52 16.53 42.51
CA LYS A 459 -2.56 16.22 43.50
C LYS A 459 -2.04 15.33 44.63
N VAL A 460 -1.19 14.33 44.31
CA VAL A 460 -0.52 13.48 45.31
C VAL A 460 0.42 14.31 46.17
N ASP A 461 1.26 15.18 45.59
CA ASP A 461 2.17 16.04 46.36
C ASP A 461 1.43 16.97 47.33
N GLU A 462 0.32 17.58 46.90
CA GLU A 462 -0.48 18.48 47.74
C GLU A 462 -1.13 17.71 48.91
N ALA A 463 -1.84 16.62 48.63
CA ALA A 463 -2.50 15.82 49.64
C ALA A 463 -1.50 15.15 50.61
N PHE A 464 -0.35 14.68 50.10
CA PHE A 464 0.70 14.08 50.91
C PHE A 464 1.43 15.10 51.79
N LEU A 465 1.71 16.31 51.30
CA LEU A 465 2.29 17.37 52.13
C LEU A 465 1.35 17.79 53.26
N ASN A 466 0.04 17.87 53.00
CA ASN A 466 -0.97 18.11 54.03
C ASN A 466 -1.04 16.94 55.04
N MET A 467 -0.90 15.69 54.56
CA MET A 467 -0.82 14.52 55.44
C MET A 467 0.45 14.50 56.32
N GLN A 468 1.61 14.91 55.78
CA GLN A 468 2.84 15.13 56.56
C GLN A 468 2.74 16.28 57.57
N LEU A 469 1.88 17.27 57.31
CA LEU A 469 1.61 18.36 58.24
C LEU A 469 0.81 17.89 59.46
N ASN A 470 -0.14 16.98 59.21
CA ASN A 470 -1.04 16.43 60.22
C ASN A 470 -0.40 15.28 61.02
N GLU A 471 0.44 14.45 60.38
CA GLU A 471 1.21 13.39 61.04
C GLU A 471 2.11 13.95 62.14
N LYS A 472 2.79 15.08 61.88
CA LYS A 472 3.55 15.82 62.89
C LYS A 472 2.75 16.27 64.11
N ALA A 473 1.42 16.35 64.08
CA ALA A 473 0.64 16.67 65.28
C ALA A 473 0.47 15.48 66.23
N LEU A 474 0.75 14.26 65.75
CA LEU A 474 0.60 13.01 66.50
C LEU A 474 1.72 12.84 67.55
N ASP A 475 2.91 13.42 67.32
CA ASP A 475 4.01 13.58 68.29
C ASP A 475 3.51 14.00 69.69
N LEU A 476 2.48 14.87 69.75
CA LEU A 476 1.97 15.48 70.98
C LEU A 476 1.14 14.52 71.84
N PHE A 477 0.89 13.30 71.35
CA PHE A 477 0.00 12.30 71.95
C PHE A 477 0.65 10.92 72.13
N GLU A 478 1.95 10.75 71.87
CA GLU A 478 2.63 9.45 72.00
C GLU A 478 2.55 8.87 73.43
N ASP A 479 2.53 9.70 74.48
CA ASP A 479 2.40 9.23 75.87
C ASP A 479 1.00 8.70 76.23
N ASP A 480 0.01 8.84 75.33
CA ASP A 480 -1.33 8.24 75.47
C ASP A 480 -1.59 7.24 74.32
N PRO A 481 -1.31 5.94 74.54
CA PRO A 481 -1.55 4.90 73.54
C PRO A 481 -3.00 4.79 73.06
N SER A 482 -3.98 5.27 73.84
CA SER A 482 -5.39 5.23 73.47
C SER A 482 -5.76 6.37 72.51
N ALA A 483 -5.32 7.60 72.81
CA ALA A 483 -5.52 8.76 71.96
C ALA A 483 -4.69 8.68 70.67
N SER A 484 -3.43 8.25 70.76
CA SER A 484 -2.53 8.06 69.62
C SER A 484 -3.16 7.15 68.55
N VAL A 485 -3.60 5.94 68.91
CA VAL A 485 -4.20 4.99 67.94
C VAL A 485 -5.50 5.53 67.33
N ILE A 486 -6.31 6.27 68.09
CA ILE A 486 -7.52 6.93 67.56
C ILE A 486 -7.17 8.01 66.53
N LEU A 487 -6.13 8.81 66.79
CA LEU A 487 -5.69 9.87 65.90
C LEU A 487 -5.01 9.33 64.63
N HIS A 488 -4.10 8.34 64.73
CA HIS A 488 -3.51 7.66 63.56
C HIS A 488 -4.61 7.06 62.67
N LYS A 489 -5.57 6.32 63.25
CA LYS A 489 -6.67 5.72 62.47
C LYS A 489 -7.62 6.75 61.88
N HIS A 490 -7.79 7.91 62.51
CA HIS A 490 -8.54 9.02 61.92
C HIS A 490 -7.82 9.58 60.69
N LEU A 491 -6.53 9.92 60.80
CA LEU A 491 -5.74 10.49 59.71
C LEU A 491 -5.62 9.53 58.51
N LEU A 492 -5.52 8.21 58.76
CA LEU A 492 -5.63 7.20 57.71
C LEU A 492 -6.98 7.30 56.97
N ARG A 493 -8.10 7.37 57.70
CA ARG A 493 -9.44 7.44 57.09
C ARG A 493 -9.76 8.79 56.42
N THR A 494 -9.18 9.90 56.86
CA THR A 494 -9.51 11.25 56.35
C THR A 494 -8.53 11.79 55.32
N ALA A 495 -7.24 11.49 55.43
CA ALA A 495 -6.22 11.98 54.49
C ALA A 495 -5.64 10.86 53.61
N ALA A 496 -5.41 9.67 54.15
CA ALA A 496 -4.79 8.59 53.38
C ALA A 496 -5.76 7.93 52.37
N THR A 497 -7.00 7.67 52.78
CA THR A 497 -8.00 7.03 51.91
C THR A 497 -8.24 7.78 50.59
N PRO A 498 -8.46 9.11 50.54
CA PRO A 498 -8.62 9.83 49.27
C PRO A 498 -7.38 9.79 48.37
N ILE A 499 -6.16 9.77 48.95
CA ILE A 499 -4.92 9.66 48.19
C ILE A 499 -4.85 8.31 47.47
N VAL A 500 -5.22 7.21 48.15
CA VAL A 500 -5.23 5.87 47.56
C VAL A 500 -6.29 5.73 46.47
N ASP A 501 -7.49 6.27 46.65
CA ASP A 501 -8.56 6.19 45.66
C ASP A 501 -8.16 6.89 44.36
N MET A 502 -7.70 8.14 44.47
CA MET A 502 -7.18 8.90 43.34
C MET A 502 -6.02 8.19 42.65
N LEU A 503 -5.09 7.62 43.42
CA LEU A 503 -3.91 6.91 42.89
C LEU A 503 -4.31 5.66 42.11
N LEU A 504 -5.18 4.81 42.67
CA LEU A 504 -5.62 3.57 42.02
C LEU A 504 -6.41 3.84 40.73
N ILE A 505 -7.35 4.79 40.76
CA ILE A 505 -8.17 5.14 39.58
C ILE A 505 -7.29 5.66 38.43
N ASN A 506 -6.34 6.57 38.72
CA ASN A 506 -5.46 7.12 37.69
C ASN A 506 -4.45 6.06 37.17
N LEU A 507 -3.97 5.15 38.01
CA LEU A 507 -3.09 4.06 37.58
C LEU A 507 -3.81 3.03 36.71
N ASP A 508 -5.09 2.74 36.98
CA ASP A 508 -5.92 1.89 36.11
C ASP A 508 -6.15 2.53 34.73
N ILE A 509 -6.53 3.81 34.68
CA ILE A 509 -6.65 4.56 33.41
C ILE A 509 -5.31 4.55 32.65
N HIS A 510 -4.19 4.78 33.33
CA HIS A 510 -2.86 4.69 32.71
C HIS A 510 -2.53 3.27 32.20
N ASN A 511 -2.95 2.21 32.90
CA ASN A 511 -2.78 0.82 32.47
C ASN A 511 -3.63 0.53 31.20
N LYS A 512 -4.87 1.03 31.14
CA LYS A 512 -5.75 0.93 29.97
C LYS A 512 -5.18 1.64 28.73
N LEU A 513 -4.78 2.91 28.88
CA LEU A 513 -4.15 3.70 27.80
C LEU A 513 -2.85 3.04 27.30
N LYS A 514 -2.03 2.50 28.20
CA LYS A 514 -0.79 1.77 27.87
C LYS A 514 -1.04 0.49 27.06
N ASN A 515 -2.17 -0.17 27.31
CA ASN A 515 -2.59 -1.39 26.61
C ASN A 515 -3.38 -1.10 25.31
N GLY A 516 -3.61 0.18 24.97
CA GLY A 516 -4.33 0.59 23.76
C GLY A 516 -5.85 0.48 23.85
N ILE A 517 -6.39 0.33 25.06
CA ILE A 517 -7.84 0.33 25.31
C ILE A 517 -8.32 1.79 25.28
N GLU A 518 -9.38 2.06 24.51
CA GLU A 518 -10.03 3.38 24.53
C GLU A 518 -10.67 3.61 25.91
N VAL A 519 -10.33 4.74 26.52
CA VAL A 519 -10.95 5.21 27.77
C VAL A 519 -11.80 6.41 27.41
N GLU A 520 -13.11 6.30 27.61
CA GLU A 520 -14.02 7.42 27.41
C GLU A 520 -13.64 8.60 28.32
N GLU A 521 -13.60 9.81 27.74
CA GLU A 521 -13.40 11.06 28.49
C GLU A 521 -14.69 11.43 29.25
N SER A 522 -15.04 10.58 30.21
CA SER A 522 -16.05 10.84 31.23
C SER A 522 -15.57 11.93 32.19
N ASP A 523 -16.46 12.84 32.55
CA ASP A 523 -16.15 14.02 33.36
C ASP A 523 -15.50 13.63 34.71
N SER A 524 -14.30 14.18 34.93
CA SER A 524 -13.62 14.30 36.23
C SER A 524 -13.76 13.12 37.21
N PRO A 525 -12.78 12.19 37.28
CA PRO A 525 -12.72 11.15 38.33
C PRO A 525 -12.29 11.74 39.69
N GLU A 526 -13.04 12.73 40.19
CA GLU A 526 -12.69 13.59 41.33
C GLU A 526 -13.59 13.40 42.56
N SER A 527 -14.58 12.50 42.49
CA SER A 527 -15.59 12.29 43.55
C SER A 527 -15.90 10.82 43.88
N ALA A 528 -15.31 9.85 43.19
CA ALA A 528 -15.56 8.43 43.39
C ALA A 528 -14.80 7.85 44.61
N SER A 529 -15.41 7.91 45.80
CA SER A 529 -14.90 7.22 46.99
C SER A 529 -15.11 5.70 46.87
N LEU A 530 -14.04 4.93 46.84
CA LEU A 530 -14.08 3.48 46.62
C LEU A 530 -14.55 2.70 47.87
N SER A 531 -15.09 1.49 47.72
CA SER A 531 -15.18 0.55 48.86
C SER A 531 -13.83 -0.13 49.15
N SER A 532 -13.69 -0.81 50.28
CA SER A 532 -12.45 -1.59 50.55
C SER A 532 -12.26 -2.73 49.53
N GLY A 533 -13.37 -3.29 49.02
CA GLY A 533 -13.35 -4.29 47.94
C GLY A 533 -12.85 -3.72 46.61
N ASP A 534 -13.31 -2.52 46.22
CA ASP A 534 -12.95 -1.90 44.94
C ASP A 534 -11.50 -1.44 44.90
N ARG A 535 -10.98 -0.94 46.03
CA ARG A 535 -9.53 -0.69 46.18
C ARG A 535 -8.72 -1.95 45.93
N LEU A 536 -9.16 -3.08 46.49
CA LEU A 536 -8.44 -4.35 46.39
C LEU A 536 -8.58 -5.00 45.00
N SER A 537 -9.69 -4.80 44.28
CA SER A 537 -9.85 -5.27 42.90
C SER A 537 -9.02 -4.45 41.92
N LEU A 538 -9.07 -3.11 42.00
CA LEU A 538 -8.22 -2.22 41.21
C LEU A 538 -6.72 -2.48 41.47
N ALA A 539 -6.31 -2.61 42.73
CA ALA A 539 -4.92 -2.96 43.08
C ALA A 539 -4.45 -4.29 42.46
N LYS A 540 -5.35 -5.27 42.30
CA LYS A 540 -5.07 -6.56 41.64
C LYS A 540 -5.12 -6.51 40.11
N GLY A 541 -5.80 -5.52 39.52
CA GLY A 541 -5.84 -5.28 38.07
C GLY A 541 -4.59 -4.58 37.50
N LEU A 542 -3.76 -3.99 38.37
CA LEU A 542 -2.47 -3.40 37.98
C LEU A 542 -1.43 -4.48 37.61
N THR A 543 -0.43 -4.11 36.82
CA THR A 543 0.53 -5.07 36.26
C THR A 543 1.82 -5.22 37.08
N GLY A 544 2.18 -6.46 37.40
CA GLY A 544 3.49 -6.81 37.98
C GLY A 544 3.76 -6.24 39.38
N PRO A 545 4.97 -5.73 39.67
CA PRO A 545 5.34 -5.23 41.00
C PRO A 545 4.43 -4.11 41.53
N LEU A 546 3.84 -3.33 40.62
CA LEU A 546 2.90 -2.26 40.95
C LEU A 546 1.66 -2.79 41.70
N SER A 547 1.15 -3.96 41.32
CA SER A 547 0.01 -4.60 42.00
C SER A 547 0.35 -4.99 43.43
N VAL A 548 1.51 -5.62 43.66
CA VAL A 548 1.96 -6.05 44.99
C VAL A 548 2.09 -4.84 45.93
N LYS A 549 2.64 -3.74 45.42
CA LYS A 549 2.76 -2.47 46.15
C LYS A 549 1.40 -1.81 46.38
N ALA A 550 0.48 -1.88 45.42
CA ALA A 550 -0.89 -1.37 45.56
C ALA A 550 -1.69 -2.12 46.64
N VAL A 551 -1.63 -3.45 46.65
CA VAL A 551 -2.29 -4.27 47.68
C VAL A 551 -1.74 -3.92 49.07
N ALA A 552 -0.41 -3.84 49.23
CA ALA A 552 0.22 -3.47 50.50
C ALA A 552 -0.21 -2.06 50.99
N VAL A 553 -0.38 -1.09 50.09
CA VAL A 553 -0.89 0.24 50.44
C VAL A 553 -2.34 0.18 50.94
N VAL A 554 -3.21 -0.57 50.26
CA VAL A 554 -4.61 -0.77 50.68
C VAL A 554 -4.67 -1.45 52.06
N GLU A 555 -3.84 -2.47 52.31
CA GLU A 555 -3.73 -3.11 53.62
C GLU A 555 -3.29 -2.13 54.73
N THR A 556 -2.36 -1.21 54.44
CA THR A 556 -1.91 -0.22 55.45
C THR A 556 -2.98 0.83 55.83
N LEU A 557 -4.02 1.05 55.02
CA LEU A 557 -5.15 1.93 55.39
C LEU A 557 -5.93 1.41 56.61
N GLU A 558 -6.02 0.09 56.78
CA GLU A 558 -6.71 -0.54 57.91
C GLU A 558 -5.80 -0.67 59.16
N GLY A 559 -4.56 -0.19 59.06
CA GLY A 559 -3.52 -0.24 60.09
C GLY A 559 -3.75 0.63 61.33
N LYS A 560 -2.75 0.63 62.22
CA LYS A 560 -2.77 1.34 63.51
C LYS A 560 -1.80 2.53 63.59
N ARG A 561 -0.95 2.73 62.58
CA ARG A 561 0.13 3.72 62.51
C ARG A 561 0.20 4.30 61.11
N VAL A 562 0.54 5.58 61.02
CA VAL A 562 0.55 6.35 59.77
C VAL A 562 1.88 6.15 59.02
N GLU A 563 2.98 6.03 59.76
CA GLU A 563 4.34 5.83 59.29
C GLU A 563 4.44 4.62 58.32
N ASN A 564 3.76 3.52 58.65
CA ASN A 564 3.68 2.32 57.82
C ASN A 564 3.00 2.60 56.47
N PHE A 565 1.90 3.36 56.47
CA PHE A 565 1.23 3.79 55.26
C PHE A 565 2.11 4.74 54.44
N MET A 566 2.78 5.71 55.07
CA MET A 566 3.65 6.67 54.38
C MET A 566 4.81 5.96 53.66
N ALA A 567 5.38 4.91 54.27
CA ALA A 567 6.38 4.05 53.64
C ALA A 567 5.82 3.24 52.46
N ALA A 568 4.63 2.63 52.61
CA ALA A 568 3.97 1.89 51.54
C ALA A 568 3.59 2.81 50.36
N LEU A 569 3.04 3.99 50.64
CA LEU A 569 2.67 5.00 49.64
C LEU A 569 3.89 5.51 48.87
N THR A 570 5.03 5.69 49.55
CA THR A 570 6.30 6.01 48.87
C THR A 570 6.71 4.87 47.92
N SER A 571 6.58 3.61 48.37
CA SER A 571 6.94 2.43 47.57
C SER A 571 6.12 2.29 46.29
N ILE A 572 4.80 2.49 46.32
CA ILE A 572 3.95 2.47 45.10
C ILE A 572 4.23 3.69 44.20
N ALA A 573 4.45 4.88 44.77
CA ALA A 573 4.73 6.09 43.99
C ALA A 573 6.03 5.93 43.18
N GLU A 574 7.09 5.43 43.80
CA GLU A 574 8.37 5.12 43.13
C GLU A 574 8.19 4.10 41.98
N GLU A 575 7.34 3.08 42.15
CA GLU A 575 7.01 2.12 41.07
C GLU A 575 6.16 2.74 39.95
N SER A 576 5.35 3.72 40.30
CA SER A 576 4.50 4.48 39.38
C SER A 576 5.27 5.55 38.59
N GLY A 577 6.55 5.78 38.91
CA GLY A 577 7.34 6.89 38.37
C GLY A 577 7.00 8.26 38.99
N LEU A 578 6.22 8.29 40.08
CA LEU A 578 5.87 9.49 40.84
C LEU A 578 6.95 9.79 41.88
N LEU A 579 7.23 11.08 42.09
CA LEU A 579 8.25 11.56 43.03
C LEU A 579 7.59 12.20 44.25
N ILE A 580 7.47 11.47 45.37
CA ILE A 580 6.85 12.03 46.58
C ILE A 580 7.69 13.18 47.16
N LYS A 581 7.12 14.38 47.16
CA LYS A 581 7.70 15.57 47.76
C LYS A 581 7.66 15.50 49.29
N LYS A 582 8.77 15.89 49.92
CA LYS A 582 8.95 15.87 51.38
C LYS A 582 8.85 17.27 51.98
N LEU A 583 8.23 17.36 53.17
CA LEU A 583 7.96 18.59 53.89
C LEU A 583 9.24 19.24 54.46
N ASP A 584 9.78 20.25 53.78
CA ASP A 584 10.89 21.08 54.28
C ASP A 584 10.42 22.20 55.23
N LYS A 585 11.34 22.78 56.01
CA LYS A 585 11.05 23.82 57.04
C LYS A 585 10.50 25.14 56.50
N LYS A 586 10.65 25.43 55.20
CA LYS A 586 10.08 26.61 54.54
C LYS A 586 8.66 26.29 54.05
N LEU A 587 8.48 25.16 53.36
CA LEU A 587 7.17 24.67 52.94
C LEU A 587 6.23 24.46 54.14
N GLU A 588 6.72 23.88 55.23
CA GLU A 588 6.00 23.73 56.50
C GLU A 588 5.45 25.05 57.02
N ARG A 589 6.26 26.10 57.06
CA ARG A 589 5.81 27.44 57.49
C ARG A 589 4.77 28.04 56.54
N THR A 590 4.94 27.84 55.23
CA THR A 590 3.97 28.32 54.22
C THR A 590 2.64 27.57 54.32
N LEU A 591 2.66 26.24 54.47
CA LEU A 591 1.47 25.41 54.61
C LEU A 591 0.74 25.68 55.93
N LEU A 592 1.45 25.78 57.07
CA LEU A 592 0.84 26.15 58.35
C LEU A 592 0.21 27.56 58.31
N HIS A 593 0.80 28.51 57.58
CA HIS A 593 0.20 29.84 57.39
C HIS A 593 -1.05 29.78 56.49
N SER A 594 -1.02 29.01 55.40
CA SER A 594 -2.17 28.78 54.53
C SER A 594 -3.32 28.11 55.28
N TYR A 595 -3.01 27.03 56.01
CA TYR A 595 -3.95 26.30 56.85
C TYR A 595 -4.51 27.18 57.99
N ARG A 596 -3.70 28.06 58.61
CA ARG A 596 -4.19 29.07 59.57
C ARG A 596 -5.22 30.00 58.93
N LYS A 597 -4.93 30.51 57.72
CA LYS A 597 -5.83 31.42 56.99
C LYS A 597 -7.14 30.72 56.61
N GLU A 598 -7.04 29.52 56.05
CA GLU A 598 -8.20 28.72 55.65
C GLU A 598 -9.06 28.34 56.86
N LEU A 599 -8.47 27.80 57.92
CA LEU A 599 -9.20 27.36 59.12
C LEU A 599 -9.84 28.55 59.87
N THR A 600 -9.17 29.71 59.91
CA THR A 600 -9.78 30.98 60.38
C THR A 600 -11.02 31.35 59.55
N SER A 601 -10.96 31.18 58.23
CA SER A 601 -12.11 31.41 57.34
C SER A 601 -13.23 30.40 57.58
N GLN A 602 -12.91 29.10 57.68
CA GLN A 602 -13.88 28.04 57.97
C GLN A 602 -14.58 28.26 59.32
N ILE A 603 -13.84 28.65 60.38
CA ILE A 603 -14.40 28.97 61.71
C ILE A 603 -15.29 30.21 61.65
N SER A 604 -14.94 31.20 60.82
CA SER A 604 -15.77 32.38 60.62
C SER A 604 -17.12 32.01 60.00
N SER A 605 -17.12 31.21 58.92
CA SER A 605 -18.33 30.80 58.20
C SER A 605 -19.13 29.66 58.83
N GLU A 606 -18.52 28.85 59.71
CA GLU A 606 -19.19 27.68 60.31
C GLU A 606 -20.42 28.09 61.14
N THR A 607 -21.54 27.39 60.92
CA THR A 607 -22.79 27.60 61.64
C THR A 607 -23.16 26.43 62.54
N ASP A 608 -22.68 25.20 62.27
CA ASP A 608 -22.93 24.07 63.17
C ASP A 608 -22.09 24.16 64.45
N PRO A 609 -22.71 24.26 65.64
CA PRO A 609 -21.97 24.29 66.90
C PRO A 609 -21.12 23.05 67.17
N VAL A 610 -21.49 21.88 66.60
CA VAL A 610 -20.79 20.61 66.82
C VAL A 610 -19.53 20.51 65.95
N ALA A 611 -19.60 20.85 64.67
CA ALA A 611 -18.46 20.92 63.76
C ALA A 611 -17.48 22.08 64.07
N LEU A 612 -17.97 23.15 64.72
CA LEU A 612 -17.14 24.29 65.13
C LEU A 612 -16.06 23.89 66.15
N LEU A 613 -16.38 23.04 67.12
CA LEU A 613 -15.45 22.65 68.19
C LEU A 613 -14.15 22.00 67.68
N PRO A 614 -14.15 20.94 66.83
CA PRO A 614 -12.91 20.39 66.28
C PRO A 614 -12.12 21.45 65.50
N LYS A 615 -12.77 22.29 64.67
CA LYS A 615 -12.09 23.35 63.91
C LYS A 615 -11.37 24.34 64.83
N VAL A 616 -12.04 24.79 65.89
CA VAL A 616 -11.46 25.68 66.92
C VAL A 616 -10.28 25.02 67.62
N VAL A 617 -10.40 23.76 68.06
CA VAL A 617 -9.31 23.02 68.70
C VAL A 617 -8.11 22.85 67.75
N SER A 618 -8.34 22.55 66.47
CA SER A 618 -7.30 22.49 65.44
C SER A 618 -6.55 23.84 65.30
N LEU A 619 -7.26 24.97 65.32
CA LEU A 619 -6.64 26.29 65.22
C LEU A 619 -5.89 26.69 66.51
N LEU A 620 -6.35 26.26 67.68
CA LEU A 620 -5.63 26.43 68.94
C LEU A 620 -4.33 25.62 68.98
N TYR A 621 -4.34 24.37 68.50
CA TYR A 621 -3.12 23.58 68.34
C TYR A 621 -2.12 24.25 67.37
N LEU A 622 -2.64 24.88 66.32
CA LEU A 622 -1.84 25.64 65.37
C LEU A 622 -1.24 26.91 65.98
N GLN A 623 -1.97 27.62 66.84
CA GLN A 623 -1.48 28.81 67.55
C GLN A 623 -0.50 28.48 68.69
N VAL A 624 -0.78 27.46 69.49
CA VAL A 624 -0.03 27.11 70.71
C VAL A 624 1.18 26.22 70.43
N HIS A 625 1.03 25.21 69.55
CA HIS A 625 2.06 24.21 69.28
C HIS A 625 2.70 24.34 67.88
N ASN A 626 2.16 25.18 66.99
CA ASN A 626 2.59 25.28 65.59
C ASN A 626 2.56 23.91 64.88
N LYS A 627 1.49 23.13 65.12
CA LYS A 627 1.21 21.81 64.51
C LYS A 627 -0.25 21.80 64.02
N ALA A 628 -0.52 21.19 62.86
CA ALA A 628 -1.87 21.05 62.32
C ALA A 628 -2.54 19.79 62.88
N LEU A 629 -3.39 19.90 63.90
CA LEU A 629 -4.06 18.73 64.48
C LEU A 629 -5.38 18.44 63.75
N GLN A 630 -5.56 17.23 63.23
CA GLN A 630 -6.86 16.72 62.78
C GLN A 630 -7.37 15.66 63.78
N ALA A 631 -8.35 16.02 64.61
CA ALA A 631 -8.84 15.18 65.70
C ALA A 631 -10.33 14.76 65.53
N PRO A 632 -10.68 13.47 65.62
CA PRO A 632 -12.07 13.04 65.70
C PRO A 632 -12.68 13.42 67.06
N GLY A 633 -14.01 13.60 67.10
CA GLY A 633 -14.75 13.96 68.32
C GLY A 633 -14.39 13.17 69.59
N ARG A 634 -14.08 11.87 69.44
CA ARG A 634 -13.69 10.98 70.55
C ARG A 634 -12.35 11.34 71.21
N SER A 635 -11.41 11.98 70.50
CA SER A 635 -10.12 12.42 71.07
C SER A 635 -10.05 13.93 71.34
N ILE A 636 -11.06 14.72 70.97
CA ILE A 636 -11.14 16.15 71.31
C ILE A 636 -11.00 16.35 72.83
N SER A 637 -11.59 15.48 73.66
CA SER A 637 -11.47 15.58 75.13
C SER A 637 -10.02 15.51 75.61
N VAL A 638 -9.18 14.69 74.98
CA VAL A 638 -7.74 14.56 75.30
C VAL A 638 -6.97 15.77 74.75
N ALA A 639 -7.30 16.23 73.55
CA ALA A 639 -6.70 17.42 72.94
C ALA A 639 -7.00 18.69 73.76
N VAL A 640 -8.23 18.91 74.19
CA VAL A 640 -8.61 20.01 75.10
C VAL A 640 -7.84 19.88 76.42
N SER A 641 -7.78 18.69 77.02
CA SER A 641 -7.06 18.46 78.28
C SER A 641 -5.56 18.80 78.20
N ARG A 642 -4.92 18.55 77.05
CA ARG A 642 -3.50 18.84 76.77
C ARG A 642 -3.19 20.33 76.58
N LEU A 643 -4.19 21.18 76.32
CA LEU A 643 -4.03 22.66 76.25
C LEU A 643 -3.98 23.34 77.64
N LYS A 644 -4.23 22.60 78.73
CA LYS A 644 -4.24 23.13 80.10
C LYS A 644 -2.87 23.73 80.48
N GLY A 645 -2.86 24.98 80.95
CA GLY A 645 -1.61 25.68 81.28
C GLY A 645 -0.78 26.13 80.08
N LYS A 646 -1.35 26.08 78.86
CA LYS A 646 -0.79 26.71 77.64
C LYS A 646 -1.62 27.89 77.13
N MET A 647 -2.71 28.19 77.82
CA MET A 647 -3.65 29.28 77.54
C MET A 647 -4.05 29.95 78.86
N GLU A 648 -4.64 31.13 78.80
CA GLU A 648 -5.22 31.80 79.97
C GLU A 648 -6.37 30.97 80.56
N ASP A 649 -6.46 30.88 81.89
CA ASP A 649 -7.45 30.03 82.58
C ASP A 649 -8.91 30.41 82.24
N ALA A 650 -9.19 31.68 81.95
CA ALA A 650 -10.50 32.14 81.49
C ALA A 650 -10.87 31.56 80.11
N ALA A 651 -9.94 31.60 79.15
CA ALA A 651 -10.12 31.00 77.83
C ALA A 651 -10.20 29.47 77.92
N PHE A 652 -9.35 28.85 78.75
CA PHE A 652 -9.36 27.40 78.97
C PHE A 652 -10.70 26.92 79.57
N LYS A 653 -11.31 27.71 80.46
CA LYS A 653 -12.65 27.43 80.99
C LYS A 653 -13.72 27.48 79.90
N ILE A 654 -13.74 28.51 79.05
CA ILE A 654 -14.70 28.62 77.93
C ILE A 654 -14.61 27.39 77.01
N LEU A 655 -13.40 26.92 76.73
CA LEU A 655 -13.18 25.72 75.90
C LEU A 655 -13.69 24.42 76.57
N ILE A 656 -13.50 24.26 77.88
CA ILE A 656 -14.04 23.12 78.64
C ILE A 656 -15.57 23.18 78.71
N ASP A 657 -16.15 24.34 79.08
CA ASP A 657 -17.59 24.48 79.24
C ASP A 657 -18.32 24.18 77.90
N TYR A 658 -17.76 24.64 76.78
CA TYR A 658 -18.25 24.31 75.44
C TYR A 658 -18.09 22.83 75.08
N HIS A 659 -16.92 22.23 75.35
CA HIS A 659 -16.68 20.80 75.10
C HIS A 659 -17.63 19.91 75.90
N THR A 660 -17.83 20.21 77.19
CA THR A 660 -18.79 19.49 78.05
C THR A 660 -20.23 19.63 77.54
N ALA A 661 -20.64 20.81 77.09
CA ALA A 661 -21.95 21.01 76.46
C ALA A 661 -22.10 20.24 75.13
N THR A 662 -21.05 20.20 74.30
CA THR A 662 -21.03 19.44 73.03
C THR A 662 -21.11 17.93 73.28
N VAL A 663 -20.37 17.40 74.26
CA VAL A 663 -20.43 15.99 74.66
C VAL A 663 -21.80 15.63 75.23
N ALA A 664 -22.41 16.51 76.03
CA ALA A 664 -23.77 16.30 76.55
C ALA A 664 -24.83 16.26 75.43
N LEU A 665 -24.73 17.14 74.43
CA LEU A 665 -25.61 17.14 73.25
C LEU A 665 -25.43 15.86 72.42
N LEU A 666 -24.17 15.46 72.15
CA LEU A 666 -23.87 14.23 71.41
C LEU A 666 -24.32 12.95 72.15
N ALA A 667 -24.25 12.93 73.49
CA ALA A 667 -24.72 11.81 74.29
C ALA A 667 -26.26 11.71 74.36
N LEU A 668 -26.98 12.83 74.25
CA LEU A 668 -28.43 12.81 74.06
C LEU A 668 -28.79 12.30 72.66
N LEU A 669 -28.11 12.80 71.62
CA LEU A 669 -28.30 12.38 70.23
C LEU A 669 -27.96 10.89 70.00
N SER A 670 -27.01 10.30 70.73
CA SER A 670 -26.69 8.87 70.63
C SER A 670 -27.66 7.95 71.40
N ASN A 671 -28.49 8.53 72.26
CA ASN A 671 -29.40 7.78 73.15
C ASN A 671 -30.88 8.00 72.76
N ALA A 672 -31.16 8.83 71.77
CA ALA A 672 -32.47 8.95 71.15
C ALA A 672 -32.74 7.71 70.29
N THR A 673 -33.73 6.91 70.68
CA THR A 673 -34.36 5.87 69.87
C THR A 673 -35.69 6.40 69.34
N ASP A 674 -36.09 5.97 68.14
CA ASP A 674 -37.24 6.51 67.37
C ASP A 674 -38.63 6.39 68.06
N ASP A 675 -38.73 5.83 69.27
CA ASP A 675 -39.97 5.52 70.00
C ASP A 675 -40.27 6.45 71.23
N GLU A 676 -39.43 7.45 71.57
CA GLU A 676 -39.66 8.39 72.70
C GLU A 676 -39.55 9.88 72.29
N GLU A 677 -40.45 10.37 71.43
CA GLU A 677 -40.24 11.62 70.68
C GLU A 677 -40.34 12.95 71.48
N ASP A 678 -41.29 13.15 72.41
CA ASP A 678 -41.50 14.49 73.03
C ASP A 678 -40.36 14.93 73.97
N CYS A 679 -40.22 14.26 75.12
CA CYS A 679 -39.36 14.72 76.22
C CYS A 679 -37.85 14.59 75.95
N THR A 680 -37.46 13.87 74.90
CA THR A 680 -36.05 13.74 74.48
C THR A 680 -35.68 14.87 73.52
N THR A 681 -36.53 15.15 72.53
CA THR A 681 -36.35 16.19 71.50
C THR A 681 -36.25 17.59 72.11
N ASP A 682 -37.13 17.95 73.05
CA ASP A 682 -37.06 19.24 73.76
C ASP A 682 -35.71 19.45 74.47
N ARG A 683 -35.15 18.37 75.05
CA ARG A 683 -33.88 18.40 75.77
C ARG A 683 -32.68 18.48 74.82
N ILE A 684 -32.80 17.90 73.62
CA ILE A 684 -31.82 18.05 72.54
C ILE A 684 -31.85 19.48 71.99
N MET A 685 -33.04 20.03 71.70
CA MET A 685 -33.22 21.39 71.21
C MET A 685 -32.70 22.43 72.20
N SER A 686 -33.14 22.38 73.47
CA SER A 686 -32.64 23.29 74.51
C SER A 686 -31.12 23.21 74.72
N LYS A 687 -30.50 22.03 74.50
CA LYS A 687 -29.04 21.88 74.54
C LYS A 687 -28.33 22.37 73.29
N ARG A 688 -28.95 22.30 72.11
CA ARG A 688 -28.47 22.95 70.88
C ARG A 688 -28.51 24.47 71.02
N GLU A 689 -29.63 25.06 71.41
CA GLU A 689 -29.79 26.51 71.63
C GLU A 689 -28.78 27.04 72.66
N PHE A 690 -28.56 26.31 73.75
CA PHE A 690 -27.52 26.64 74.72
C PHE A 690 -26.11 26.62 74.10
N LEU A 691 -25.79 25.63 73.27
CA LEU A 691 -24.49 25.53 72.60
C LEU A 691 -24.31 26.63 71.54
N GLU A 692 -25.36 26.98 70.80
CA GLU A 692 -25.42 28.13 69.87
C GLU A 692 -25.16 29.45 70.61
N SER A 693 -25.73 29.64 71.80
CA SER A 693 -25.47 30.84 72.62
C SER A 693 -23.99 31.01 73.03
N LEU A 694 -23.21 29.92 73.03
CA LEU A 694 -21.78 29.91 73.33
C LEU A 694 -20.89 30.02 72.08
N VAL A 695 -21.43 29.88 70.87
CA VAL A 695 -20.67 30.00 69.60
C VAL A 695 -19.89 31.33 69.50
N PRO A 696 -20.46 32.51 69.82
CA PRO A 696 -19.71 33.78 69.76
C PRO A 696 -18.49 33.80 70.69
N ASN A 697 -18.62 33.22 71.88
CA ASN A 697 -17.53 33.15 72.87
C ASN A 697 -16.41 32.22 72.39
N LEU A 698 -16.76 31.07 71.81
CA LEU A 698 -15.79 30.12 71.26
C LEU A 698 -15.08 30.67 70.02
N LYS A 699 -15.77 31.40 69.13
CA LYS A 699 -15.15 32.09 67.99
C LYS A 699 -14.23 33.22 68.47
N GLY A 700 -14.69 34.07 69.40
CA GLY A 700 -13.91 35.19 69.94
C GLY A 700 -12.57 34.76 70.54
N LEU A 701 -12.57 33.63 71.26
CA LEU A 701 -11.40 33.01 71.89
C LEU A 701 -10.23 32.73 70.93
N VAL A 702 -10.49 32.46 69.64
CA VAL A 702 -9.44 32.19 68.65
C VAL A 702 -9.20 33.38 67.70
N MET A 703 -10.25 34.16 67.42
CA MET A 703 -10.19 35.31 66.51
C MET A 703 -9.48 36.52 67.13
N GLY A 704 -9.56 36.72 68.45
CA GLY A 704 -8.87 37.80 69.16
C GLY A 704 -7.34 37.73 69.04
N ALA A 705 -6.76 36.52 69.04
CA ALA A 705 -5.32 36.26 68.93
C ALA A 705 -4.74 36.43 67.51
N THR A 706 -5.41 37.21 66.65
CA THR A 706 -5.03 37.44 65.24
C THR A 706 -4.67 38.90 64.93
N GLN A 707 -4.71 39.79 65.91
CA GLN A 707 -4.38 41.22 65.76
C GLN A 707 -3.15 41.68 66.57
N SER A 708 -2.31 40.73 67.01
CA SER A 708 -1.04 40.93 67.74
C SER A 708 0.13 40.30 66.99
#